data_AF-A0AAP6L3A8-F1
#
_entry.id   AF-A0AAP6L3A8-F1
#
_cell.length_a   1.000
_cell.length_b   1.000
_cell.length_c   1.000
_cell.angle_alpha   90.00
_cell.angle_beta   90.00
_cell.angle_gamma   90.00
#
_symmetry.space_group_name_H-M   'P 1'
#
loop_
_entity.id
_entity.type
_entity.pdbx_description
1 polymer ?
#
loop_
_entity_poly.entity_id
_entity_poly.type
_entity_poly.pdbx_seq_one_letter_code
_entity_poly.pdbx_strand_id
1 'polypeptide(L)'
;MNLYRSLILLCLLFGQPALALTLHSRLHPEIVPPRWSKAEQGWLRQAGQLRVGLLAQDYRPFSMIVSRHRFEGISADYLGILAHMLQKPLSLQLFADKESALLALRRGELDLVNLGNLTLADTEASGIRLSQPYFSSALVFSAPKAYQGPLLTPGQRVAAVKGQIDAQRFRLYYPTLTLVTHDSNMEAFDAVFFGRQEILLSDAHAMHYLNSERFDHLRQRGEAQPSLAPADFRFAVSARVPALLGLINHGLDAIDDGTRNAIFSQWNGPIRDMNDGASERYDAVELAWMRQSPPIKVWLMDNLYPYGALDHDGQLTGMAVDMLAKVSKRTGLSFEFIRFDSDRQRDKAIRSGRLDLIGAISRPVAERYDLRPSVPYATDDIYVILTHQGEESMGSLQGLAGKRVGMTRYNPLADQLKGSRLTTMESAEEAMQAVEGGRLDAAIVPLYFARHALDNDPQTRLRIAGPADDEPIRMGFASQPGNEMLMGILDKTLLAIPPNELAMTSYEWRNRKLPMPGFMERHAHAFYLLFAVLFALALVLLYRNLMLKRLARAEQTSRQQLEAHVRFIKALGESQPHPIVVRDKSGKVLLCNSKYLAQLGARPEDVMGHPFVQGLEGLIEPRSIAALEQDFTKVLQHGQPVFADRIFNREGRQTHIYHWMVPYFDAEGAISGVIDGWIDITDRKRLEEALRQAKLQADSASRAKSDFLATMSHEIRTPMNAILGMLELATEDPALSRHSAELLRIAADSAHGLLDLLGDTLDIASIEAGQMTLTPTPCELTPLLLSVTRVFDGMAGQKGVAYRVELPGAPLPTVLIDSLRLRQILFNLIGNAIKFTEQGEVSISAALTGDPQQAPVLRLVIADTGVGIPADKLPLLFTPFYRAHSLEQYPGSGLGLNLARILCQLMGGEIGVDSEPGRGTRLEIKLPLTLATPDRPQVMAPLPPREPGPRLRILVVDDNHANQILLRQQLKHLGHEVSVRSNGLEALRAVGSHPFDLVITDCQMPVMDGFELTRNLRARGHELPVWGFTAHALPRERELCLAAGMNDCLFKPIGLARLRAALAELGREA
;
A
#
# COMPACT_ATOMS: atom_id res chain seq x y z
N MET A 1 -8.78 -62.70 59.27
CA MET A 1 -7.67 -61.73 59.36
C MET A 1 -7.14 -61.23 58.00
N ASN A 2 -7.42 -61.91 56.88
CA ASN A 2 -6.94 -61.48 55.55
C ASN A 2 -7.92 -60.61 54.73
N LEU A 3 -9.19 -60.48 55.11
CA LEU A 3 -10.14 -59.59 54.40
C LEU A 3 -9.97 -58.10 54.76
N TYR A 4 -9.57 -57.79 56.00
CA TYR A 4 -9.41 -56.41 56.48
C TYR A 4 -8.18 -55.70 55.89
N ARG A 5 -7.10 -56.44 55.58
CA ARG A 5 -5.91 -55.86 54.93
C ARG A 5 -6.14 -55.57 53.45
N SER A 6 -6.94 -56.37 52.75
CA SER A 6 -7.28 -56.13 51.34
C SER A 6 -8.28 -54.99 51.16
N LEU A 7 -9.20 -54.75 52.11
CA LEU A 7 -10.12 -53.60 52.03
C LEU A 7 -9.41 -52.26 52.29
N ILE A 8 -8.45 -52.22 53.22
CA ILE A 8 -7.67 -50.99 53.51
C ILE A 8 -6.73 -50.65 52.35
N LEU A 9 -6.19 -51.66 51.65
CA LEU A 9 -5.35 -51.43 50.46
C LEU A 9 -6.17 -50.96 49.24
N LEU A 10 -7.43 -51.39 49.11
CA LEU A 10 -8.31 -50.94 48.02
C LEU A 10 -8.80 -49.49 48.21
N CYS A 11 -8.99 -49.04 49.46
CA CYS A 11 -9.33 -47.64 49.76
C CYS A 11 -8.14 -46.67 49.59
N LEU A 12 -6.89 -47.16 49.62
CA LEU A 12 -5.69 -46.34 49.36
C LEU A 12 -5.33 -46.22 47.86
N LEU A 13 -5.99 -46.99 46.99
CA LEU A 13 -5.76 -46.95 45.53
C LEU A 13 -6.79 -46.10 44.76
N PHE A 14 -7.81 -45.56 45.43
CA PHE A 14 -8.83 -44.65 44.85
C PHE A 14 -8.88 -43.29 45.55
N GLY A 15 -7.72 -42.78 45.93
CA GLY A 15 -7.54 -41.38 46.25
C GLY A 15 -6.27 -40.89 45.58
N GLN A 16 -6.30 -40.59 44.28
CA GLN A 16 -5.33 -39.61 43.82
C GLN A 16 -5.56 -38.37 44.69
N PRO A 17 -4.55 -37.84 45.41
CA PRO A 17 -4.72 -36.57 46.08
C PRO A 17 -5.15 -35.59 44.99
N ALA A 18 -6.33 -34.98 45.13
CA ALA A 18 -6.71 -33.88 44.26
C ALA A 18 -5.55 -32.88 44.32
N LEU A 19 -4.78 -32.77 43.23
CA LEU A 19 -3.65 -31.85 43.14
C LEU A 19 -4.19 -30.46 43.49
N ALA A 20 -3.67 -29.90 44.59
CA ALA A 20 -4.15 -28.63 45.12
C ALA A 20 -4.02 -27.55 44.05
N LEU A 21 -5.06 -26.71 43.94
CA LEU A 21 -5.06 -25.58 43.02
C LEU A 21 -3.90 -24.64 43.37
N THR A 22 -3.04 -24.35 42.40
CA THR A 22 -1.86 -23.50 42.57
C THR A 22 -2.10 -22.11 42.00
N LEU A 23 -1.72 -21.08 42.76
CA LEU A 23 -1.75 -19.70 42.28
C LEU A 23 -0.57 -19.48 41.33
N HIS A 24 -0.83 -18.86 40.19
CA HIS A 24 0.22 -18.35 39.32
C HIS A 24 0.09 -16.84 39.15
N SER A 25 0.93 -16.08 39.88
CA SER A 25 1.06 -14.64 39.70
C SER A 25 2.27 -14.33 38.81
N ARG A 26 2.12 -13.37 37.91
CA ARG A 26 3.13 -13.00 36.90
C ARG A 26 4.03 -11.84 37.37
N LEU A 27 3.69 -11.21 38.49
CA LEU A 27 4.38 -10.05 39.05
C LEU A 27 4.81 -10.35 40.49
N HIS A 28 6.10 -10.20 40.76
CA HIS A 28 6.69 -10.25 42.10
C HIS A 28 7.46 -8.95 42.39
N PRO A 29 6.76 -7.81 42.50
CA PRO A 29 7.40 -6.55 42.84
C PRO A 29 7.97 -6.63 44.26
N GLU A 30 9.17 -6.08 44.47
CA GLU A 30 9.73 -5.87 45.81
C GLU A 30 8.94 -4.76 46.52
N ILE A 31 7.78 -5.12 47.08
CA ILE A 31 6.94 -4.18 47.84
C ILE A 31 7.36 -4.23 49.30
N VAL A 32 7.78 -3.10 49.83
CA VAL A 32 8.06 -2.96 51.27
C VAL A 32 6.74 -3.08 52.03
N PRO A 33 6.58 -4.05 52.94
CA PRO A 33 5.34 -4.24 53.66
C PRO A 33 5.04 -3.02 54.55
N PRO A 34 3.79 -2.54 54.60
CA PRO A 34 3.41 -1.39 55.40
C PRO A 34 3.51 -1.71 56.90
N ARG A 35 3.51 -0.66 57.73
CA ARG A 35 3.54 -0.82 59.19
C ARG A 35 2.19 -1.34 59.70
N TRP A 36 2.16 -2.61 60.07
CA TRP A 36 1.00 -3.27 60.67
C TRP A 36 0.72 -2.79 62.10
N SER A 37 -0.55 -2.58 62.44
CA SER A 37 -1.02 -2.31 63.79
C SER A 37 -0.83 -3.51 64.73
N LYS A 38 -0.92 -3.28 66.05
CA LYS A 38 -0.76 -4.35 67.06
C LYS A 38 -1.76 -5.51 66.88
N ALA A 39 -3.01 -5.21 66.48
CA ALA A 39 -4.03 -6.22 66.26
C ALA A 39 -3.74 -7.07 65.00
N GLU A 40 -3.25 -6.43 63.94
CA GLU A 40 -2.86 -7.08 62.68
C GLU A 40 -1.63 -7.97 62.84
N GLN A 41 -0.62 -7.50 63.58
CA GLN A 41 0.55 -8.32 63.94
C GLN A 41 0.19 -9.53 64.82
N GLY A 42 -0.90 -9.42 65.59
CA GLY A 42 -1.46 -10.55 66.36
C GLY A 42 -2.00 -11.63 65.44
N TRP A 43 -2.79 -11.24 64.43
CA TRP A 43 -3.33 -12.16 63.43
C TRP A 43 -2.23 -12.81 62.59
N LEU A 44 -1.26 -12.03 62.09
CA LEU A 44 -0.13 -12.55 61.29
C LEU A 44 0.70 -13.61 62.02
N ARG A 45 0.82 -13.53 63.35
CA ARG A 45 1.51 -14.54 64.15
C ARG A 45 0.72 -15.83 64.34
N GLN A 46 -0.62 -15.74 64.35
CA GLN A 46 -1.51 -16.87 64.60
C GLN A 46 -1.88 -17.62 63.32
N ALA A 47 -2.05 -16.92 62.20
CA ALA A 47 -2.43 -17.55 60.94
C ALA A 47 -1.23 -18.27 60.28
N GLY A 48 -1.37 -19.56 59.98
CA GLY A 48 -0.34 -20.33 59.26
C GLY A 48 -0.39 -20.18 57.74
N GLN A 49 -1.58 -19.92 57.20
CA GLN A 49 -1.86 -19.77 55.77
C GLN A 49 -3.08 -18.87 55.58
N LEU A 50 -3.29 -18.37 54.36
CA LEU A 50 -4.48 -17.61 53.97
C LEU A 50 -5.41 -18.50 53.14
N ARG A 51 -6.59 -18.85 53.69
CA ARG A 51 -7.59 -19.70 53.02
C ARG A 51 -8.51 -18.84 52.15
N VAL A 52 -8.47 -19.08 50.84
CA VAL A 52 -9.17 -18.27 49.83
C VAL A 52 -10.20 -19.10 49.08
N GLY A 53 -11.47 -18.66 49.10
CA GLY A 53 -12.54 -19.23 48.28
C GLY A 53 -12.63 -18.57 46.91
N LEU A 54 -12.79 -19.38 45.87
CA LEU A 54 -12.95 -18.98 44.46
C LEU A 54 -14.20 -19.67 43.87
N LEU A 55 -14.79 -19.10 42.82
CA LEU A 55 -15.82 -19.80 42.04
C LEU A 55 -15.19 -20.80 41.08
N ALA A 56 -15.88 -21.90 40.83
CA ALA A 56 -15.48 -22.92 39.87
C ALA A 56 -15.65 -22.46 38.41
N GLN A 57 -16.50 -21.46 38.16
CA GLN A 57 -16.73 -20.89 36.83
C GLN A 57 -15.81 -19.68 36.60
N ASP A 58 -15.23 -19.62 35.41
CA ASP A 58 -14.32 -18.56 34.99
C ASP A 58 -15.06 -17.22 34.82
N TYR A 59 -14.38 -16.14 35.19
CA TYR A 59 -14.78 -14.76 34.89
C TYR A 59 -13.58 -13.99 34.33
N ARG A 60 -13.41 -14.05 33.00
CA ARG A 60 -12.19 -13.57 32.33
C ARG A 60 -12.14 -12.04 32.18
N PRO A 61 -10.99 -11.37 32.31
CA PRO A 61 -9.66 -11.87 32.71
C PRO A 61 -9.41 -11.84 34.22
N PHE A 62 -10.44 -11.68 35.04
CA PHE A 62 -10.29 -11.46 36.47
C PHE A 62 -9.92 -12.74 37.22
N SER A 63 -10.67 -13.82 36.98
CA SER A 63 -10.52 -15.10 37.67
C SER A 63 -10.64 -16.23 36.65
N MET A 64 -9.57 -16.98 36.43
CA MET A 64 -9.50 -18.05 35.43
C MET A 64 -8.85 -19.29 36.01
N ILE A 65 -9.47 -20.46 35.80
CA ILE A 65 -8.95 -21.76 36.20
C ILE A 65 -8.43 -22.46 34.95
N VAL A 66 -7.14 -22.25 34.67
CA VAL A 66 -6.48 -22.83 33.51
C VAL A 66 -5.98 -24.24 33.86
N SER A 67 -6.26 -25.23 33.01
CA SER A 67 -5.75 -26.62 33.12
C SER A 67 -6.12 -27.38 34.42
N ARG A 68 -7.34 -27.22 34.94
CA ARG A 68 -7.92 -27.90 36.14
C ARG A 68 -7.19 -27.66 37.48
N HIS A 69 -5.97 -27.10 37.48
CA HIS A 69 -5.13 -26.97 38.68
C HIS A 69 -4.43 -25.62 38.85
N ARG A 70 -4.61 -24.66 37.93
CA ARG A 70 -3.92 -23.36 37.97
C ARG A 70 -4.91 -22.20 37.99
N PHE A 71 -4.75 -21.30 38.96
CA PHE A 71 -5.53 -20.08 39.05
C PHE A 71 -4.72 -18.87 38.58
N GLU A 72 -5.22 -18.16 37.58
CA GLU A 72 -4.60 -16.97 36.98
C GLU A 72 -5.65 -15.88 36.68
N GLY A 73 -5.19 -14.65 36.42
CA GLY A 73 -6.04 -13.48 36.16
C GLY A 73 -5.67 -12.28 37.03
N ILE A 74 -6.37 -11.16 36.82
CA ILE A 74 -6.14 -9.92 37.60
C ILE A 74 -6.31 -10.17 39.10
N SER A 75 -7.36 -10.91 39.51
CA SER A 75 -7.59 -11.28 40.90
C SER A 75 -6.47 -12.13 41.48
N ALA A 76 -5.88 -13.01 40.66
CA ALA A 76 -4.78 -13.87 41.07
C ALA A 76 -3.49 -13.07 41.32
N ASP A 77 -3.20 -12.06 40.49
CA ASP A 77 -2.04 -11.19 40.67
C ASP A 77 -2.12 -10.37 41.97
N TYR A 78 -3.29 -9.77 42.27
CA TYR A 78 -3.50 -9.09 43.54
C TYR A 78 -3.39 -10.04 44.75
N LEU A 79 -3.93 -11.26 44.65
CA LEU A 79 -3.79 -12.26 45.71
C LEU A 79 -2.34 -12.71 45.91
N GLY A 80 -1.57 -12.83 44.83
CA GLY A 80 -0.13 -13.16 44.89
C GLY A 80 0.68 -12.09 45.62
N ILE A 81 0.43 -10.82 45.29
CA ILE A 81 1.07 -9.68 45.97
C ILE A 81 0.70 -9.67 47.46
N LEU A 82 -0.58 -9.82 47.79
CA LEU A 82 -1.03 -9.85 49.18
C LEU A 82 -0.42 -11.04 49.95
N ALA A 83 -0.37 -12.23 49.36
CA ALA A 83 0.25 -13.41 49.98
C ALA A 83 1.74 -13.18 50.28
N HIS A 84 2.46 -12.57 49.34
CA HIS A 84 3.87 -12.23 49.49
C HIS A 84 4.08 -11.17 50.60
N MET A 85 3.32 -10.07 50.57
CA MET A 85 3.40 -9.01 51.57
C MET A 85 3.07 -9.48 52.99
N LEU A 86 2.08 -10.38 53.12
CA LEU A 86 1.68 -10.95 54.40
C LEU A 86 2.59 -12.11 54.84
N GLN A 87 3.48 -12.59 53.97
CA GLN A 87 4.31 -13.77 54.17
C GLN A 87 3.49 -15.00 54.58
N LYS A 88 2.35 -15.22 53.92
CA LYS A 88 1.46 -16.37 54.15
C LYS A 88 1.22 -17.14 52.85
N PRO A 89 1.42 -18.47 52.84
CA PRO A 89 1.03 -19.27 51.69
C PRO A 89 -0.49 -19.26 51.51
N LEU A 90 -0.95 -19.36 50.27
CA LEU A 90 -2.37 -19.42 49.91
C LEU A 90 -2.86 -20.86 49.88
N SER A 91 -4.07 -21.06 50.40
CA SER A 91 -4.84 -22.31 50.23
C SER A 91 -6.12 -21.98 49.48
N LEU A 92 -6.23 -22.44 48.23
CA LEU A 92 -7.34 -22.11 47.35
C LEU A 92 -8.41 -23.21 47.36
N GLN A 93 -9.68 -22.82 47.48
CA GLN A 93 -10.83 -23.75 47.48
C GLN A 93 -11.90 -23.29 46.48
N LEU A 94 -12.37 -24.22 45.63
CA LEU A 94 -13.40 -23.95 44.62
C LEU A 94 -14.81 -24.18 45.17
N PHE A 95 -15.73 -23.31 44.77
CA PHE A 95 -17.16 -23.38 45.10
C PHE A 95 -18.00 -23.32 43.84
N ALA A 96 -19.11 -24.08 43.81
CA ALA A 96 -20.02 -24.10 42.67
C ALA A 96 -20.78 -22.78 42.48
N ASP A 97 -21.05 -22.07 43.58
CA ASP A 97 -21.85 -20.86 43.59
C ASP A 97 -21.41 -19.87 44.68
N LYS A 98 -21.86 -18.62 44.50
CA LYS A 98 -21.55 -17.49 45.38
C LYS A 98 -22.05 -17.70 46.81
N GLU A 99 -23.25 -18.27 46.99
CA GLU A 99 -23.87 -18.43 48.31
C GLU A 99 -23.09 -19.42 49.17
N SER A 100 -22.70 -20.55 48.59
CA SER A 100 -21.88 -21.58 49.22
C SER A 100 -20.53 -21.03 49.70
N ALA A 101 -19.84 -20.23 48.86
CA ALA A 101 -18.57 -19.61 49.23
C ALA A 101 -18.71 -18.62 50.40
N LEU A 102 -19.75 -17.76 50.35
CA LEU A 102 -20.02 -16.79 51.42
C LEU A 102 -20.45 -17.47 52.73
N LEU A 103 -21.18 -18.59 52.67
CA LEU A 103 -21.53 -19.39 53.85
C LEU A 103 -20.28 -20.00 54.51
N ALA A 104 -19.36 -20.56 53.73
CA ALA A 104 -18.09 -21.09 54.23
C ALA A 104 -17.24 -19.99 54.91
N LEU A 105 -17.22 -18.77 54.34
CA LEU A 105 -16.60 -17.59 54.94
C LEU A 105 -17.24 -17.20 56.29
N ARG A 106 -18.57 -17.24 56.39
CA ARG A 106 -19.28 -16.95 57.66
C ARG A 106 -18.97 -17.97 58.76
N ARG A 107 -18.80 -19.24 58.37
CA ARG A 107 -18.45 -20.34 59.29
C ARG A 107 -16.99 -20.30 59.75
N GLY A 108 -16.14 -19.49 59.12
CA GLY A 108 -14.71 -19.42 59.42
C GLY A 108 -13.89 -20.54 58.79
N GLU A 109 -14.47 -21.25 57.82
CA GLU A 109 -13.79 -22.26 57.00
C GLU A 109 -12.81 -21.59 56.01
N LEU A 110 -13.13 -20.36 55.59
CA LEU A 110 -12.30 -19.51 54.74
C LEU A 110 -11.93 -18.22 55.47
N ASP A 111 -10.81 -17.61 55.07
CA ASP A 111 -10.36 -16.31 55.58
C ASP A 111 -10.78 -15.18 54.62
N LEU A 112 -10.72 -15.46 53.32
CA LEU A 112 -10.99 -14.50 52.25
C LEU A 112 -11.76 -15.20 51.12
N VAL A 113 -12.59 -14.45 50.41
CA VAL A 113 -13.31 -14.93 49.22
C VAL A 113 -13.16 -13.92 48.08
N ASN A 114 -12.79 -14.41 46.89
CA ASN A 114 -12.73 -13.63 45.65
C ASN A 114 -13.92 -14.01 44.76
N LEU A 115 -14.91 -13.11 44.67
CA LEU A 115 -16.14 -13.31 43.90
C LEU A 115 -16.35 -12.17 42.89
N GLY A 116 -15.27 -11.54 42.44
CA GLY A 116 -15.32 -10.43 41.49
C GLY A 116 -16.10 -9.22 42.01
N ASN A 117 -17.19 -8.87 41.31
CA ASN A 117 -18.00 -7.67 41.55
C ASN A 117 -19.12 -7.94 42.60
N LEU A 118 -18.73 -7.98 43.87
CA LEU A 118 -19.65 -8.20 44.98
C LEU A 118 -20.52 -6.97 45.28
N THR A 119 -21.83 -7.19 45.44
CA THR A 119 -22.81 -6.15 45.81
C THR A 119 -22.82 -5.86 47.32
N LEU A 120 -22.95 -4.58 47.69
CA LEU A 120 -23.16 -4.10 49.08
C LEU A 120 -24.44 -4.63 49.76
N ALA A 121 -25.37 -5.24 49.01
CA ALA A 121 -26.52 -5.92 49.60
C ALA A 121 -26.12 -7.10 50.50
N ASP A 122 -24.89 -7.61 50.35
CA ASP A 122 -24.36 -8.78 51.04
C ASP A 122 -23.58 -8.46 52.32
N THR A 123 -23.51 -7.21 52.82
CA THR A 123 -22.49 -6.81 53.82
C THR A 123 -22.97 -6.45 55.23
N GLU A 124 -24.26 -6.20 55.47
CA GLU A 124 -24.72 -5.81 56.82
C GLU A 124 -25.58 -6.87 57.53
N ALA A 125 -26.38 -7.66 56.80
CA ALA A 125 -27.20 -8.73 57.39
C ALA A 125 -26.48 -10.09 57.53
N SER A 126 -25.24 -10.19 57.07
CA SER A 126 -24.56 -11.44 56.70
C SER A 126 -23.29 -11.76 57.51
N GLY A 127 -22.76 -10.81 58.28
CA GLY A 127 -21.48 -10.99 58.98
C GLY A 127 -20.25 -11.03 58.06
N ILE A 128 -20.31 -10.39 56.89
CA ILE A 128 -19.23 -10.28 55.91
C ILE A 128 -18.85 -8.80 55.73
N ARG A 129 -17.57 -8.49 55.57
CA ARG A 129 -17.07 -7.15 55.20
C ARG A 129 -16.34 -7.22 53.87
N LEU A 130 -16.38 -6.14 53.09
CA LEU A 130 -15.65 -6.02 51.83
C LEU A 130 -14.40 -5.18 52.02
N SER A 131 -13.33 -5.54 51.31
CA SER A 131 -12.13 -4.72 51.18
C SER A 131 -12.42 -3.42 50.43
N GLN A 132 -11.42 -2.53 50.44
CA GLN A 132 -11.30 -1.51 49.41
C GLN A 132 -11.24 -2.16 48.01
N PRO A 133 -11.71 -1.45 46.96
CA PRO A 133 -11.64 -1.96 45.60
C PRO A 133 -10.18 -2.14 45.16
N TYR A 134 -9.87 -3.31 44.61
CA TYR A 134 -8.56 -3.55 43.99
C TYR A 134 -8.59 -3.29 42.47
N PHE A 135 -9.79 -3.27 41.86
CA PHE A 135 -9.99 -2.94 40.45
C PHE A 135 -11.41 -2.40 40.24
N SER A 136 -11.63 -1.55 39.24
CA SER A 136 -12.97 -1.06 38.88
C SER A 136 -13.20 -1.15 37.36
N SER A 137 -14.37 -1.63 36.95
CA SER A 137 -14.78 -1.70 35.55
C SER A 137 -16.26 -1.35 35.39
N ALA A 138 -16.58 -0.41 34.49
CA ALA A 138 -17.95 -0.04 34.20
C ALA A 138 -18.69 -1.13 33.41
N LEU A 139 -20.01 -1.23 33.62
CA LEU A 139 -20.90 -2.15 32.92
C LEU A 139 -21.38 -1.52 31.60
N VAL A 140 -21.26 -2.25 30.49
CA VAL A 140 -21.51 -1.73 29.14
C VAL A 140 -22.38 -2.65 28.30
N PHE A 141 -23.17 -2.04 27.41
CA PHE A 141 -23.87 -2.73 26.33
C PHE A 141 -22.97 -2.83 25.11
N SER A 142 -22.86 -4.04 24.57
CA SER A 142 -22.07 -4.34 23.39
C SER A 142 -22.89 -5.12 22.37
N ALA A 143 -22.61 -4.91 21.09
CA ALA A 143 -23.27 -5.62 19.98
C ALA A 143 -22.27 -5.92 18.86
N PRO A 144 -22.55 -6.88 17.96
CA PRO A 144 -21.66 -7.19 16.84
C PRO A 144 -21.36 -5.96 15.99
N LYS A 145 -20.11 -5.80 15.53
CA LYS A 145 -19.69 -4.68 14.66
C LYS A 145 -20.56 -4.50 13.43
N ALA A 146 -21.05 -5.61 12.86
CA ALA A 146 -21.94 -5.61 11.69
C ALA A 146 -23.37 -5.14 12.02
N TYR A 147 -23.76 -5.10 13.30
CA TYR A 147 -25.08 -4.69 13.73
C TYR A 147 -25.24 -3.16 13.60
N GLN A 148 -25.98 -2.72 12.59
CA GLN A 148 -26.25 -1.30 12.30
C GLN A 148 -27.56 -0.78 12.94
N GLY A 149 -28.35 -1.66 13.56
CA GLY A 149 -29.64 -1.28 14.16
C GLY A 149 -29.52 -0.45 15.45
N PRO A 150 -30.63 0.16 15.90
CA PRO A 150 -30.73 0.74 17.23
C PRO A 150 -30.62 -0.34 18.32
N LEU A 151 -30.07 0.03 19.47
CA LEU A 151 -30.00 -0.82 20.66
C LEU A 151 -31.12 -0.51 21.64
N LEU A 152 -31.38 -1.46 22.53
CA LEU A 152 -32.39 -1.37 23.59
C LEU A 152 -33.81 -1.18 23.02
N THR A 153 -34.08 -1.76 21.85
CA THR A 153 -35.42 -1.79 21.25
C THR A 153 -36.30 -2.86 21.90
N PRO A 154 -37.64 -2.66 21.93
CA PRO A 154 -38.54 -3.64 22.55
C PRO A 154 -38.39 -5.04 21.96
N GLY A 155 -38.29 -6.04 22.84
CA GLY A 155 -38.18 -7.46 22.47
C GLY A 155 -36.76 -7.99 22.29
N GLN A 156 -35.73 -7.14 22.32
CA GLN A 156 -34.34 -7.61 22.22
C GLN A 156 -33.92 -8.46 23.43
N ARG A 157 -33.07 -9.46 23.18
CA ARG A 157 -32.52 -10.35 24.20
C ARG A 157 -31.10 -9.91 24.54
N VAL A 158 -30.88 -9.71 25.84
CA VAL A 158 -29.62 -9.24 26.40
C VAL A 158 -28.95 -10.42 27.12
N ALA A 159 -27.81 -10.87 26.60
CA ALA A 159 -26.98 -11.89 27.23
C ALA A 159 -26.17 -11.28 28.39
N ALA A 160 -26.15 -11.93 29.54
CA ALA A 160 -25.36 -11.53 30.70
C ALA A 160 -24.95 -12.75 31.55
N VAL A 161 -24.04 -12.57 32.52
CA VAL A 161 -23.65 -13.65 33.43
C VAL A 161 -24.67 -13.81 34.56
N LYS A 162 -24.96 -15.06 34.90
CA LYS A 162 -25.87 -15.46 35.96
C LYS A 162 -25.37 -14.95 37.32
N GLY A 163 -26.26 -14.28 38.06
CA GLY A 163 -25.96 -13.75 39.39
C GLY A 163 -25.15 -12.46 39.42
N GLN A 164 -24.69 -11.95 38.28
CA GLN A 164 -23.95 -10.69 38.19
C GLN A 164 -24.87 -9.46 38.08
N ILE A 165 -25.96 -9.59 37.31
CA ILE A 165 -26.92 -8.51 37.06
C ILE A 165 -28.11 -8.64 38.01
N ASP A 166 -28.48 -7.54 38.67
CA ASP A 166 -29.73 -7.46 39.44
C ASP A 166 -30.94 -7.52 38.49
N ALA A 167 -31.56 -8.70 38.40
CA ALA A 167 -32.69 -8.96 37.51
C ALA A 167 -33.97 -8.18 37.87
N GLN A 168 -34.11 -7.69 39.10
CA GLN A 168 -35.25 -6.84 39.49
C GLN A 168 -35.03 -5.42 38.98
N ARG A 169 -33.84 -4.86 39.22
CA ARG A 169 -33.46 -3.53 38.70
C ARG A 169 -33.39 -3.51 37.19
N PHE A 170 -32.90 -4.57 36.57
CA PHE A 170 -32.87 -4.69 35.10
C PHE A 170 -34.29 -4.58 34.51
N ARG A 171 -35.27 -5.28 35.08
CA ARG A 171 -36.68 -5.17 34.66
C ARG A 171 -37.29 -3.79 34.92
N LEU A 172 -36.84 -3.08 35.96
CA LEU A 172 -37.29 -1.73 36.25
C LEU A 172 -36.76 -0.71 35.23
N TYR A 173 -35.47 -0.77 34.89
CA TYR A 173 -34.86 0.17 33.95
C TYR A 173 -35.13 -0.18 32.48
N TYR A 174 -35.27 -1.46 32.16
CA TYR A 174 -35.47 -1.97 30.80
C TYR A 174 -36.64 -2.95 30.72
N PRO A 175 -37.89 -2.49 30.96
CA PRO A 175 -39.06 -3.37 31.03
C PRO A 175 -39.39 -4.06 29.70
N THR A 176 -38.89 -3.51 28.59
CA THR A 176 -39.13 -4.02 27.24
C THR A 176 -38.06 -5.00 26.75
N LEU A 177 -36.99 -5.23 27.52
CA LEU A 177 -35.89 -6.13 27.15
C LEU A 177 -35.98 -7.45 27.90
N THR A 178 -35.46 -8.52 27.29
CA THR A 178 -35.39 -9.85 27.91
C THR A 178 -33.97 -10.17 28.34
N LEU A 179 -33.73 -10.34 29.64
CA LEU A 179 -32.44 -10.78 30.17
C LEU A 179 -32.29 -12.29 30.01
N VAL A 180 -31.21 -12.73 29.36
CA VAL A 180 -30.83 -14.14 29.21
C VAL A 180 -29.50 -14.36 29.91
N THR A 181 -29.50 -15.19 30.95
CA THR A 181 -28.31 -15.43 31.77
C THR A 181 -27.55 -16.68 31.36
N HIS A 182 -26.22 -16.58 31.33
CA HIS A 182 -25.29 -17.67 31.06
C HIS A 182 -24.39 -17.94 32.27
N ASP A 183 -23.78 -19.12 32.32
CA ASP A 183 -22.98 -19.52 33.48
C ASP A 183 -21.64 -18.76 33.53
N SER A 184 -21.00 -18.49 32.38
CA SER A 184 -19.76 -17.71 32.31
C SER A 184 -19.88 -16.46 31.42
N ASN A 185 -18.94 -15.51 31.58
CA ASN A 185 -18.87 -14.33 30.69
C ASN A 185 -18.45 -14.70 29.25
N MET A 186 -17.70 -15.78 29.07
CA MET A 186 -17.40 -16.34 27.75
C MET A 186 -18.67 -16.86 27.07
N GLU A 187 -19.49 -17.66 27.76
CA GLU A 187 -20.74 -18.18 27.18
C GLU A 187 -21.71 -17.06 26.79
N ALA A 188 -21.84 -16.02 27.64
CA ALA A 188 -22.66 -14.85 27.34
C ALA A 188 -22.14 -14.10 26.10
N PHE A 189 -20.81 -13.95 25.98
CA PHE A 189 -20.16 -13.35 24.82
C PHE A 189 -20.42 -14.18 23.56
N ASP A 190 -20.22 -15.50 23.61
CA ASP A 190 -20.40 -16.41 22.48
C ASP A 190 -21.87 -16.47 22.01
N ALA A 191 -22.82 -16.32 22.94
CA ALA A 191 -24.24 -16.16 22.63
C ALA A 191 -24.48 -15.01 21.61
N VAL A 192 -23.84 -13.87 21.83
CA VAL A 192 -23.98 -12.69 20.96
C VAL A 192 -23.08 -12.78 19.73
N PHE A 193 -21.87 -13.31 19.89
CA PHE A 193 -20.91 -13.52 18.80
C PHE A 193 -21.47 -14.42 17.69
N PHE A 194 -22.15 -15.52 18.05
CA PHE A 194 -22.79 -16.44 17.08
C PHE A 194 -24.20 -16.02 16.65
N GLY A 195 -24.67 -14.83 17.04
CA GLY A 195 -25.99 -14.31 16.66
C GLY A 195 -27.17 -15.01 17.32
N ARG A 196 -26.96 -15.75 18.42
CA ARG A 196 -28.05 -16.36 19.21
C ARG A 196 -28.80 -15.31 20.03
N GLN A 197 -28.14 -14.23 20.42
CA GLN A 197 -28.68 -13.05 21.11
C GLN A 197 -28.15 -11.76 20.45
N GLU A 198 -28.88 -10.65 20.61
CA GLU A 198 -28.57 -9.42 19.89
C GLU A 198 -27.58 -8.51 20.64
N ILE A 199 -27.59 -8.54 21.98
CA ILE A 199 -26.85 -7.60 22.84
C ILE A 199 -26.16 -8.35 23.97
N LEU A 200 -24.90 -7.97 24.26
CA LEU A 200 -24.15 -8.39 25.44
C LEU A 200 -24.18 -7.28 26.50
N LEU A 201 -24.44 -7.65 27.75
CA LEU A 201 -24.26 -6.78 28.92
C LEU A 201 -23.14 -7.35 29.79
N SER A 202 -21.98 -6.68 29.80
CA SER A 202 -20.76 -7.15 30.47
C SER A 202 -19.88 -5.97 30.89
N ASP A 203 -18.91 -6.21 31.77
CA ASP A 203 -17.92 -5.19 32.14
C ASP A 203 -17.04 -4.82 30.94
N ALA A 204 -16.66 -3.54 30.83
CA ALA A 204 -15.87 -3.00 29.72
C ALA A 204 -14.52 -3.72 29.53
N HIS A 205 -13.81 -4.04 30.62
CA HIS A 205 -12.52 -4.72 30.56
C HIS A 205 -12.65 -6.21 30.25
N ALA A 206 -13.65 -6.89 30.81
CA ALA A 206 -13.97 -8.25 30.43
C ALA A 206 -14.32 -8.33 28.94
N MET A 207 -15.12 -7.39 28.44
CA MET A 207 -15.44 -7.28 27.02
C MET A 207 -14.19 -7.04 26.18
N HIS A 208 -13.32 -6.11 26.57
CA HIS A 208 -12.07 -5.83 25.84
C HIS A 208 -11.16 -7.07 25.74
N TYR A 209 -10.97 -7.78 26.85
CA TYR A 209 -10.19 -9.02 26.89
C TYR A 209 -10.84 -10.14 26.06
N LEU A 210 -12.16 -10.35 26.18
CA LEU A 210 -12.86 -11.35 25.38
C LEU A 210 -12.82 -11.00 23.89
N ASN A 211 -12.87 -9.72 23.53
CA ASN A 211 -12.64 -9.25 22.17
C ASN A 211 -11.20 -9.53 21.71
N SER A 212 -10.18 -9.43 22.56
CA SER A 212 -8.82 -9.80 22.16
C SER A 212 -8.68 -11.31 21.96
N GLU A 213 -9.41 -12.14 22.72
CA GLU A 213 -9.52 -13.60 22.48
C GLU A 213 -10.38 -13.93 21.24
N ARG A 214 -11.36 -13.09 20.88
CA ARG A 214 -12.39 -13.32 19.84
C ARG A 214 -12.46 -12.24 18.75
N PHE A 215 -11.30 -11.73 18.31
CA PHE A 215 -11.13 -10.93 17.07
C PHE A 215 -11.89 -9.58 17.02
N ASP A 216 -12.02 -8.91 18.16
CA ASP A 216 -12.63 -7.58 18.28
C ASP A 216 -14.01 -7.52 17.60
N HIS A 217 -14.84 -8.54 17.78
CA HIS A 217 -16.09 -8.66 17.00
C HIS A 217 -17.23 -7.81 17.56
N LEU A 218 -17.31 -7.68 18.89
CA LEU A 218 -18.31 -6.85 19.53
C LEU A 218 -17.77 -5.43 19.67
N ARG A 219 -18.63 -4.42 19.57
CA ARG A 219 -18.29 -3.04 19.93
C ARG A 219 -19.13 -2.61 21.10
N GLN A 220 -18.50 -1.89 22.03
CA GLN A 220 -19.22 -1.11 23.02
C GLN A 220 -20.07 -0.07 22.29
N ARG A 221 -21.33 0.04 22.70
CA ARG A 221 -22.30 0.94 22.07
C ARG A 221 -23.02 1.83 23.08
N GLY A 222 -22.89 1.56 24.38
CA GLY A 222 -23.39 2.40 25.45
C GLY A 222 -23.02 1.87 26.82
N GLU A 223 -23.11 2.73 27.83
CA GLU A 223 -22.99 2.32 29.23
C GLU A 223 -24.34 1.90 29.79
N ALA A 224 -24.32 0.92 30.69
CA ALA A 224 -25.50 0.50 31.41
C ALA A 224 -25.65 1.25 32.73
N GLN A 225 -26.84 1.20 33.33
CA GLN A 225 -27.08 1.84 34.63
C GLN A 225 -26.17 1.22 35.70
N PRO A 226 -25.34 2.02 36.42
CA PRO A 226 -24.41 1.50 37.43
C PRO A 226 -25.08 0.77 38.60
N SER A 227 -26.39 0.96 38.79
CA SER A 227 -27.16 0.29 39.83
C SER A 227 -27.49 -1.18 39.50
N LEU A 228 -27.26 -1.64 38.27
CA LEU A 228 -27.53 -3.02 37.83
C LEU A 228 -26.48 -4.02 38.33
N ALA A 229 -25.23 -3.59 38.43
CA ALA A 229 -24.11 -4.36 38.95
C ALA A 229 -23.03 -3.41 39.47
N PRO A 230 -22.32 -3.74 40.56
CA PRO A 230 -21.26 -2.90 41.10
C PRO A 230 -20.07 -2.88 40.13
N ALA A 231 -19.49 -1.70 39.92
CA ALA A 231 -18.30 -1.54 39.08
C ALA A 231 -17.01 -2.00 39.78
N ASP A 232 -17.02 -2.09 41.10
CA ASP A 232 -15.84 -2.36 41.93
C ASP A 232 -15.64 -3.85 42.21
N PHE A 233 -14.42 -4.33 41.99
CA PHE A 233 -13.96 -5.66 42.36
C PHE A 233 -13.31 -5.62 43.74
N ARG A 234 -13.81 -6.46 44.65
CA ARG A 234 -13.48 -6.44 46.08
C ARG A 234 -13.32 -7.84 46.64
N PHE A 235 -12.49 -7.98 47.67
CA PHE A 235 -12.41 -9.21 48.46
C PHE A 235 -13.44 -9.20 49.58
N ALA A 236 -14.06 -10.35 49.84
CA ALA A 236 -14.92 -10.55 51.01
C ALA A 236 -14.14 -11.22 52.14
N VAL A 237 -14.31 -10.72 53.35
CA VAL A 237 -13.73 -11.27 54.58
C VAL A 237 -14.78 -11.39 55.67
N SER A 238 -14.54 -12.27 56.64
CA SER A 238 -15.43 -12.42 57.78
C SER A 238 -15.43 -11.16 58.66
N ALA A 239 -16.61 -10.64 59.01
CA ALA A 239 -16.74 -9.51 59.93
C ALA A 239 -16.22 -9.83 61.35
N ARG A 240 -16.05 -11.12 61.67
CA ARG A 240 -15.49 -11.61 62.94
C ARG A 240 -13.99 -11.34 63.07
N VAL A 241 -13.29 -11.06 61.98
CA VAL A 241 -11.83 -10.87 61.94
C VAL A 241 -11.48 -9.50 61.35
N PRO A 242 -11.76 -8.39 62.06
CA PRO A 242 -11.51 -7.04 61.55
C PRO A 242 -10.02 -6.77 61.28
N ALA A 243 -9.11 -7.45 61.96
CA ALA A 243 -7.68 -7.36 61.72
C ALA A 243 -7.27 -7.83 60.30
N LEU A 244 -7.94 -8.86 59.75
CA LEU A 244 -7.65 -9.34 58.40
C LEU A 244 -8.09 -8.33 57.33
N LEU A 245 -9.24 -7.67 57.55
CA LEU A 245 -9.68 -6.58 56.66
C LEU A 245 -8.69 -5.43 56.63
N GLY A 246 -8.15 -5.05 57.80
CA GLY A 246 -7.10 -4.02 57.91
C GLY A 246 -5.83 -4.41 57.15
N LEU A 247 -5.35 -5.65 57.33
CA LEU A 247 -4.19 -6.19 56.61
C LEU A 247 -4.36 -6.12 55.09
N ILE A 248 -5.52 -6.52 54.58
CA ILE A 248 -5.80 -6.50 53.14
C ILE A 248 -5.87 -5.06 52.64
N ASN A 249 -6.58 -4.17 53.32
CA ASN A 249 -6.71 -2.78 52.89
C ASN A 249 -5.38 -2.04 52.91
N HIS A 250 -4.61 -2.14 54.00
CA HIS A 250 -3.25 -1.58 54.06
C HIS A 250 -2.33 -2.22 53.00
N GLY A 251 -2.51 -3.52 52.74
CA GLY A 251 -1.81 -4.24 51.69
C GLY A 251 -2.11 -3.67 50.31
N LEU A 252 -3.39 -3.44 49.99
CA LEU A 252 -3.83 -2.82 48.75
C LEU A 252 -3.34 -1.37 48.65
N ASP A 253 -3.43 -0.58 49.71
CA ASP A 253 -2.97 0.83 49.72
C ASP A 253 -1.45 0.96 49.48
N ALA A 254 -0.67 -0.06 49.84
CA ALA A 254 0.78 -0.10 49.58
C ALA A 254 1.15 -0.48 48.14
N ILE A 255 0.20 -0.96 47.33
CA ILE A 255 0.42 -1.22 45.90
C ILE A 255 0.34 0.10 45.15
N ASP A 256 1.47 0.54 44.62
CA ASP A 256 1.60 1.81 43.89
C ASP A 256 0.92 1.78 42.52
N ASP A 257 0.67 2.97 41.96
CA ASP A 257 0.04 3.11 40.65
C ASP A 257 0.87 2.50 39.52
N GLY A 258 2.19 2.41 39.68
CA GLY A 258 3.09 1.72 38.76
C GLY A 258 2.77 0.23 38.65
N THR A 259 2.70 -0.48 39.78
CA THR A 259 2.33 -1.90 39.82
C THR A 259 0.89 -2.12 39.36
N ARG A 260 -0.05 -1.25 39.76
CA ARG A 260 -1.45 -1.32 39.31
C ARG A 260 -1.57 -1.19 37.79
N ASN A 261 -0.84 -0.24 37.20
CA ASN A 261 -0.78 -0.06 35.75
C ASN A 261 -0.06 -1.21 35.04
N ALA A 262 0.94 -1.83 35.67
CA ALA A 262 1.61 -3.02 35.12
C ALA A 262 0.65 -4.22 35.07
N ILE A 263 -0.08 -4.51 36.15
CA ILE A 263 -1.15 -5.53 36.17
C ILE A 263 -2.20 -5.18 35.13
N PHE A 264 -2.65 -3.93 35.08
CA PHE A 264 -3.63 -3.49 34.08
C PHE A 264 -3.13 -3.70 32.65
N SER A 265 -1.92 -3.27 32.32
CA SER A 265 -1.36 -3.32 30.97
C SER A 265 -1.07 -4.77 30.53
N GLN A 266 -0.64 -5.61 31.47
CA GLN A 266 -0.43 -7.04 31.26
C GLN A 266 -1.71 -7.75 30.78
N TRP A 267 -2.87 -7.32 31.28
CA TRP A 267 -4.16 -7.92 30.95
C TRP A 267 -4.98 -7.12 29.91
N ASN A 268 -4.73 -5.81 29.69
CA ASN A 268 -5.58 -4.90 28.89
C ASN A 268 -4.85 -3.81 28.04
N GLY A 269 -3.52 -3.73 27.96
CA GLY A 269 -2.80 -2.54 27.41
C GLY A 269 -2.07 -2.70 26.05
N PRO A 270 -1.76 -1.58 25.33
CA PRO A 270 -0.91 -1.57 24.14
C PRO A 270 0.57 -1.83 24.49
N ILE A 271 1.31 -2.38 23.53
CA ILE A 271 2.71 -2.83 23.64
C ILE A 271 3.61 -1.73 24.23
N ARG A 272 4.23 -2.03 25.38
CA ARG A 272 5.54 -1.46 25.74
C ARG A 272 6.55 -2.59 25.61
N ASP A 273 7.62 -2.35 24.85
CA ASP A 273 8.82 -3.17 24.92
C ASP A 273 9.37 -3.06 26.35
N MET A 274 9.00 -4.01 27.21
CA MET A 274 9.76 -4.24 28.44
C MET A 274 11.06 -4.94 28.02
N ASN A 275 12.06 -4.12 27.72
CA ASN A 275 13.44 -4.52 27.91
C ASN A 275 13.64 -4.72 29.41
N ASP A 276 13.70 -5.96 29.88
CA ASP A 276 14.23 -6.26 31.20
C ASP A 276 14.98 -7.60 31.22
N GLY A 277 16.02 -7.64 32.03
CA GLY A 277 17.21 -8.49 31.91
C GLY A 277 16.99 -10.00 31.75
N ALA A 278 17.84 -10.59 30.90
CA ALA A 278 17.97 -12.03 30.73
C ALA A 278 18.71 -12.73 31.91
N SER A 279 19.33 -11.96 32.81
CA SER A 279 20.33 -12.48 33.75
C SER A 279 19.80 -13.01 35.08
N GLU A 280 18.57 -12.69 35.50
CA GLU A 280 18.03 -13.11 36.81
C GLU A 280 17.04 -14.30 36.75
N ARG A 281 16.69 -14.78 35.55
CA ARG A 281 15.59 -15.75 35.35
C ARG A 281 16.02 -17.21 35.18
N TYR A 282 17.26 -17.43 34.76
CA TYR A 282 17.80 -18.77 34.49
C TYR A 282 18.84 -19.12 35.55
N ASP A 283 18.85 -20.36 36.00
CA ASP A 283 19.87 -20.81 36.93
C ASP A 283 21.23 -21.03 36.23
N ALA A 284 22.29 -21.22 37.01
CA ALA A 284 23.64 -21.37 36.48
C ALA A 284 23.80 -22.63 35.60
N VAL A 285 23.01 -23.67 35.84
CA VAL A 285 23.03 -24.94 35.08
C VAL A 285 22.38 -24.73 33.72
N GLU A 286 21.23 -24.07 33.68
CA GLU A 286 20.52 -23.70 32.47
C GLU A 286 21.37 -22.77 31.59
N LEU A 287 22.01 -21.76 32.18
CA LEU A 287 22.91 -20.84 31.44
C LEU A 287 24.10 -21.56 30.82
N ALA A 288 24.70 -22.52 31.55
CA ALA A 288 25.79 -23.33 31.02
C ALA A 288 25.32 -24.26 29.89
N TRP A 289 24.14 -24.87 30.05
CA TRP A 289 23.54 -25.74 29.05
C TRP A 289 23.22 -24.97 27.76
N MET A 290 22.60 -23.79 27.85
CA MET A 290 22.26 -22.96 26.68
C MET A 290 23.50 -22.58 25.86
N ARG A 291 24.64 -22.27 26.52
CA ARG A 291 25.89 -21.92 25.84
C ARG A 291 26.54 -23.09 25.10
N GLN A 292 26.29 -24.32 25.53
CA GLN A 292 26.92 -25.53 24.98
C GLN A 292 25.98 -26.33 24.08
N SER A 293 24.70 -25.94 24.00
CA SER A 293 23.69 -26.69 23.26
C SER A 293 23.93 -26.60 21.75
N PRO A 294 23.90 -27.75 21.03
CA PRO A 294 23.90 -27.74 19.58
C PRO A 294 22.59 -27.15 19.02
N PRO A 295 22.51 -26.85 17.72
CA PRO A 295 21.27 -26.42 17.09
C PRO A 295 20.14 -27.42 17.35
N ILE A 296 19.04 -26.91 17.90
CA ILE A 296 17.86 -27.70 18.27
C ILE A 296 17.08 -28.01 16.99
N LYS A 297 16.87 -29.30 16.73
CA LYS A 297 16.19 -29.77 15.53
C LYS A 297 14.68 -29.69 15.67
N VAL A 298 14.06 -28.82 14.88
CA VAL A 298 12.64 -28.51 14.95
C VAL A 298 11.91 -29.03 13.72
N TRP A 299 10.81 -29.74 13.93
CA TRP A 299 9.86 -30.06 12.87
C TRP A 299 8.62 -29.21 13.04
N LEU A 300 8.24 -28.52 11.98
CA LEU A 300 7.03 -27.71 11.92
C LEU A 300 6.22 -28.16 10.71
N MET A 301 4.91 -28.26 10.90
CA MET A 301 3.97 -28.56 9.82
C MET A 301 3.90 -27.36 8.88
N ASP A 302 4.10 -27.59 7.59
CA ASP A 302 4.19 -26.56 6.54
C ASP A 302 2.83 -26.22 5.91
N ASN A 303 1.76 -26.83 6.40
CA ASN A 303 0.37 -26.64 5.97
C ASN A 303 -0.57 -26.31 7.14
N LEU A 304 -0.02 -25.86 8.27
CA LEU A 304 -0.75 -25.51 9.49
C LEU A 304 -0.75 -24.00 9.70
N TYR A 305 -1.19 -23.23 8.71
CA TYR A 305 -1.30 -21.78 8.84
C TYR A 305 -2.32 -21.39 9.93
N PRO A 306 -2.06 -20.39 10.79
CA PRO A 306 -0.95 -19.43 10.79
C PRO A 306 0.36 -19.91 11.46
N TYR A 307 0.40 -21.12 12.01
CA TYR A 307 1.51 -21.63 12.81
C TYR A 307 2.74 -22.00 11.99
N GLY A 308 2.52 -22.63 10.84
CA GLY A 308 3.55 -22.99 9.88
C GLY A 308 2.98 -23.09 8.46
N ALA A 309 3.62 -22.40 7.54
CA ALA A 309 3.29 -22.33 6.12
C ALA A 309 4.57 -22.20 5.28
N LEU A 310 4.47 -22.43 3.97
CA LEU A 310 5.52 -22.05 3.03
C LEU A 310 5.16 -20.70 2.38
N ASP A 311 6.14 -19.81 2.27
CA ASP A 311 6.01 -18.62 1.44
C ASP A 311 6.28 -18.93 -0.05
N HIS A 312 6.23 -17.90 -0.91
CA HIS A 312 6.44 -18.05 -2.35
C HIS A 312 7.83 -18.58 -2.71
N ASP A 313 8.84 -18.29 -1.88
CA ASP A 313 10.22 -18.74 -2.08
C ASP A 313 10.46 -20.15 -1.49
N GLY A 314 9.39 -20.80 -0.99
CA GLY A 314 9.45 -22.12 -0.38
C GLY A 314 10.13 -22.13 0.99
N GLN A 315 10.30 -20.96 1.62
CA GLN A 315 10.81 -20.85 2.98
C GLN A 315 9.70 -21.06 4.00
N LEU A 316 10.08 -21.64 5.13
CA LEU A 316 9.15 -21.91 6.21
C LEU A 316 8.87 -20.61 6.97
N THR A 317 7.59 -20.26 7.05
CA THR A 317 7.10 -19.03 7.67
C THR A 317 5.95 -19.36 8.62
N GLY A 318 5.65 -18.49 9.57
CA GLY A 318 4.53 -18.69 10.49
C GLY A 318 4.84 -18.34 11.93
N MET A 319 3.80 -18.36 12.75
CA MET A 319 3.86 -17.96 14.15
C MET A 319 4.86 -18.78 14.97
N ALA A 320 5.02 -20.07 14.68
CA ALA A 320 5.99 -20.91 15.37
C ALA A 320 7.44 -20.47 15.06
N VAL A 321 7.70 -20.03 13.83
CA VAL A 321 9.02 -19.54 13.39
C VAL A 321 9.37 -18.25 14.12
N ASP A 322 8.43 -17.30 14.17
CA ASP A 322 8.59 -16.03 14.89
C ASP A 322 8.77 -16.23 16.40
N MET A 323 8.03 -17.18 16.98
CA MET A 323 8.15 -17.51 18.39
C MET A 323 9.52 -18.08 18.72
N LEU A 324 10.02 -19.01 17.90
CA LEU A 324 11.37 -19.57 18.05
C LEU A 324 12.45 -18.51 17.83
N ALA A 325 12.24 -17.54 16.94
CA ALA A 325 13.15 -16.40 16.78
C ALA A 325 13.19 -15.51 18.05
N LYS A 326 12.02 -15.24 18.67
CA LYS A 326 11.95 -14.54 19.96
C LYS A 326 12.65 -15.31 21.08
N VAL A 327 12.44 -16.62 21.14
CA VAL A 327 13.15 -17.50 22.08
C VAL A 327 14.66 -17.46 21.83
N SER A 328 15.10 -17.54 20.58
CA SER A 328 16.51 -17.48 20.19
C SER A 328 17.15 -16.17 20.63
N LYS A 329 16.50 -15.04 20.37
CA LYS A 329 16.96 -13.71 20.80
C LYS A 329 17.14 -13.60 22.33
N ARG A 330 16.30 -14.28 23.11
CA ARG A 330 16.30 -14.22 24.58
C ARG A 330 17.24 -15.24 25.25
N THR A 331 17.44 -16.41 24.63
CA THR A 331 18.17 -17.54 25.23
C THR A 331 19.53 -17.79 24.59
N GLY A 332 19.75 -17.31 23.36
CA GLY A 332 20.91 -17.62 22.54
C GLY A 332 20.86 -19.01 21.89
N LEU A 333 19.77 -19.77 22.07
CA LEU A 333 19.59 -21.07 21.41
C LEU A 333 19.44 -20.89 19.89
N SER A 334 19.97 -21.84 19.14
CA SER A 334 19.81 -21.90 17.67
C SER A 334 18.84 -23.03 17.31
N PHE A 335 18.01 -22.80 16.28
CA PHE A 335 16.98 -23.72 15.83
C PHE A 335 17.21 -24.09 14.36
N GLU A 336 17.17 -25.38 14.04
CA GLU A 336 17.31 -25.93 12.69
C GLU A 336 16.00 -26.60 12.27
N PHE A 337 15.36 -26.11 11.21
CA PHE A 337 14.09 -26.69 10.74
C PHE A 337 14.31 -27.89 9.81
N ILE A 338 13.71 -29.03 10.14
CA ILE A 338 13.82 -30.29 9.41
C ILE A 338 12.52 -30.59 8.65
N ARG A 339 12.65 -31.03 7.40
CA ARG A 339 11.55 -31.54 6.57
C ARG A 339 11.62 -33.05 6.42
N PHE A 340 10.46 -33.68 6.24
CA PHE A 340 10.33 -35.12 6.02
C PHE A 340 9.50 -35.38 4.77
N ASP A 341 9.95 -36.31 3.93
CA ASP A 341 9.26 -36.66 2.68
C ASP A 341 8.09 -37.64 2.92
N SER A 342 7.99 -38.22 4.13
CA SER A 342 6.89 -39.12 4.49
C SER A 342 6.61 -39.16 5.98
N ASP A 343 5.35 -39.44 6.32
CA ASP A 343 4.89 -39.69 7.69
C ASP A 343 5.73 -40.77 8.40
N ARG A 344 6.08 -41.86 7.69
CA ARG A 344 6.89 -42.95 8.25
C ARG A 344 8.28 -42.47 8.67
N GLN A 345 8.90 -41.58 7.90
CA GLN A 345 10.22 -41.03 8.20
C GLN A 345 10.16 -40.09 9.40
N ARG A 346 9.15 -39.22 9.45
CA ARG A 346 8.90 -38.33 10.61
C ARG A 346 8.67 -39.14 11.88
N ASP A 347 7.75 -40.10 11.87
CA ASP A 347 7.41 -40.88 13.06
C ASP A 347 8.59 -41.73 13.56
N LYS A 348 9.46 -42.18 12.64
CA LYS A 348 10.73 -42.81 12.99
C LYS A 348 11.70 -41.82 13.63
N ALA A 349 11.80 -40.59 13.13
CA ALA A 349 12.65 -39.54 13.68
C ALA A 349 12.21 -39.09 15.08
N ILE A 350 10.90 -38.97 15.30
CA ILE A 350 10.28 -38.71 16.61
C ILE A 350 10.70 -39.80 17.61
N ARG A 351 10.54 -41.08 17.24
CA ARG A 351 10.89 -42.22 18.12
C ARG A 351 12.38 -42.46 18.32
N SER A 352 13.21 -42.09 17.34
CA SER A 352 14.66 -42.32 17.39
C SER A 352 15.44 -41.20 18.07
N GLY A 353 14.79 -40.16 18.59
CA GLY A 353 15.45 -39.00 19.19
C GLY A 353 16.28 -38.17 18.20
N ARG A 354 15.94 -38.22 16.90
CA ARG A 354 16.59 -37.38 15.87
C ARG A 354 15.90 -36.04 15.68
N LEU A 355 14.76 -35.87 16.33
CA LEU A 355 13.96 -34.66 16.37
C LEU A 355 13.91 -34.18 17.82
N ASP A 356 14.31 -32.94 18.06
CA ASP A 356 14.39 -32.38 19.40
C ASP A 356 13.11 -31.62 19.78
N LEU A 357 12.41 -31.03 18.81
CA LEU A 357 11.23 -30.20 19.07
C LEU A 357 10.19 -30.28 17.94
N ILE A 358 8.91 -30.28 18.31
CA ILE A 358 7.78 -30.03 17.42
C ILE A 358 7.35 -28.58 17.59
N GLY A 359 7.34 -27.82 16.48
CA GLY A 359 7.15 -26.37 16.47
C GLY A 359 5.72 -25.90 16.76
N ALA A 360 4.70 -26.72 16.46
CA ALA A 360 3.30 -26.38 16.71
C ALA A 360 2.47 -27.65 16.91
N ILE A 361 1.92 -27.81 18.11
CA ILE A 361 1.04 -28.93 18.44
C ILE A 361 0.15 -28.55 19.62
N SER A 362 -1.09 -29.03 19.63
CA SER A 362 -2.00 -28.83 20.75
C SER A 362 -1.70 -29.84 21.87
N ARG A 363 -1.90 -29.41 23.12
CA ARG A 363 -1.63 -30.25 24.29
C ARG A 363 -2.34 -31.61 24.26
N PRO A 364 -3.65 -31.72 23.96
CA PRO A 364 -4.32 -33.03 23.91
C PRO A 364 -3.71 -33.96 22.85
N VAL A 365 -3.22 -33.41 21.75
CA VAL A 365 -2.56 -34.19 20.69
C VAL A 365 -1.16 -34.59 21.13
N ALA A 366 -0.38 -33.70 21.73
CA ALA A 366 0.96 -34.02 22.25
C ALA A 366 0.91 -35.16 23.29
N GLU A 367 -0.03 -35.09 24.24
CA GLU A 367 -0.24 -36.12 25.27
C GLU A 367 -0.63 -37.48 24.66
N ARG A 368 -1.44 -37.49 23.59
CA ARG A 368 -1.79 -38.72 22.84
C ARG A 368 -0.55 -39.43 22.27
N TYR A 369 0.48 -38.68 21.91
CA TYR A 369 1.73 -39.19 21.35
C TYR A 369 2.85 -39.35 22.39
N ASP A 370 2.53 -39.27 23.69
CA ASP A 370 3.49 -39.39 24.80
C ASP A 370 4.61 -38.34 24.75
N LEU A 371 4.27 -37.13 24.29
CA LEU A 371 5.17 -35.99 24.23
C LEU A 371 4.92 -35.05 25.40
N ARG A 372 5.96 -34.38 25.89
CA ARG A 372 5.84 -33.29 26.86
C ARG A 372 5.52 -31.98 26.11
N PRO A 373 4.33 -31.39 26.29
CA PRO A 373 4.00 -30.09 25.73
C PRO A 373 4.63 -28.96 26.56
N SER A 374 4.92 -27.83 25.92
CA SER A 374 5.26 -26.57 26.58
C SER A 374 3.99 -25.87 27.07
N VAL A 375 4.17 -24.76 27.81
CA VAL A 375 3.13 -23.74 27.90
C VAL A 375 2.74 -23.24 26.50
N PRO A 376 1.45 -22.96 26.24
CA PRO A 376 1.02 -22.52 24.92
C PRO A 376 1.55 -21.13 24.62
N TYR A 377 2.12 -20.95 23.44
CA TYR A 377 2.57 -19.64 22.95
C TYR A 377 1.52 -18.95 22.07
N ALA A 378 0.49 -19.70 21.67
CA ALA A 378 -0.59 -19.19 20.84
C ALA A 378 -1.93 -19.77 21.30
N THR A 379 -2.94 -18.91 21.31
CA THR A 379 -4.33 -19.29 21.60
C THR A 379 -5.18 -18.74 20.46
N ASP A 380 -5.75 -19.65 19.69
CA ASP A 380 -6.65 -19.36 18.58
C ASP A 380 -8.10 -19.66 18.95
N ASP A 381 -8.99 -19.31 18.02
CA ASP A 381 -10.40 -19.64 18.09
C ASP A 381 -10.66 -21.14 18.27
N ILE A 382 -11.92 -21.47 18.47
CA ILE A 382 -12.41 -22.85 18.57
C ILE A 382 -12.42 -23.56 17.22
N TYR A 383 -12.60 -24.89 17.27
CA TYR A 383 -13.03 -25.61 16.10
C TYR A 383 -14.53 -25.39 15.87
N VAL A 384 -14.93 -25.29 14.60
CA VAL A 384 -16.34 -25.17 14.23
C VAL A 384 -16.75 -26.25 13.26
N ILE A 385 -18.04 -26.56 13.27
CA ILE A 385 -18.67 -27.51 12.38
C ILE A 385 -19.16 -26.74 11.14
N LEU A 386 -18.61 -27.08 9.98
CA LEU A 386 -19.06 -26.60 8.67
C LEU A 386 -19.99 -27.61 8.01
N THR A 387 -21.08 -27.12 7.42
CA THR A 387 -22.11 -27.92 6.74
C THR A 387 -22.62 -27.19 5.51
N HIS A 388 -23.45 -27.84 4.70
CA HIS A 388 -24.22 -27.16 3.65
C HIS A 388 -25.32 -26.25 4.23
N GLN A 389 -25.68 -25.21 3.49
CA GLN A 389 -26.84 -24.36 3.78
C GLN A 389 -28.12 -25.21 3.83
N GLY A 390 -28.90 -25.08 4.92
CA GLY A 390 -30.17 -25.77 5.13
C GLY A 390 -30.16 -26.96 6.11
N GLU A 391 -28.99 -27.49 6.51
CA GLU A 391 -28.93 -28.60 7.48
C GLU A 391 -28.79 -28.10 8.93
N GLU A 392 -29.91 -27.77 9.60
CA GLU A 392 -29.94 -27.24 10.97
C GLU A 392 -29.60 -28.26 12.07
N SER A 393 -29.79 -29.56 11.83
CA SER A 393 -29.65 -30.61 12.85
C SER A 393 -28.20 -30.93 13.27
N MET A 394 -27.19 -30.33 12.62
CA MET A 394 -25.76 -30.63 12.81
C MET A 394 -24.99 -29.50 13.51
N GLY A 395 -25.62 -28.78 14.43
CA GLY A 395 -25.01 -27.68 15.18
C GLY A 395 -24.17 -28.08 16.42
N SER A 396 -23.99 -29.38 16.67
CA SER A 396 -23.18 -29.89 17.80
C SER A 396 -22.54 -31.24 17.46
N LEU A 397 -21.50 -31.64 18.21
CA LEU A 397 -20.82 -32.93 18.02
C LEU A 397 -21.77 -34.14 18.10
N GLN A 398 -22.79 -34.08 18.96
CA GLN A 398 -23.79 -35.15 19.09
C GLN A 398 -24.63 -35.30 17.82
N GLY A 399 -24.93 -34.20 17.14
CA GLY A 399 -25.65 -34.19 15.87
C GLY A 399 -24.88 -34.79 14.68
N LEU A 400 -23.58 -35.06 14.85
CA LEU A 400 -22.73 -35.64 13.80
C LEU A 400 -22.70 -37.18 13.80
N ALA A 401 -23.38 -37.84 14.74
CA ALA A 401 -23.42 -39.30 14.79
C ALA A 401 -23.97 -39.90 13.47
N GLY A 402 -23.27 -40.90 12.93
CA GLY A 402 -23.60 -41.57 11.67
C GLY A 402 -23.23 -40.82 10.39
N LYS A 403 -22.77 -39.57 10.48
CA LYS A 403 -22.42 -38.72 9.33
C LYS A 403 -20.97 -38.90 8.88
N ARG A 404 -20.68 -38.52 7.63
CA ARG A 404 -19.33 -38.44 7.04
C ARG A 404 -18.70 -37.11 7.42
N VAL A 405 -17.70 -37.14 8.30
CA VAL A 405 -17.09 -35.94 8.86
C VAL A 405 -15.62 -35.84 8.45
N GLY A 406 -15.23 -34.73 7.86
CA GLY A 406 -13.83 -34.43 7.52
C GLY A 406 -13.13 -33.63 8.60
N MET A 407 -11.87 -33.96 8.89
CA MET A 407 -11.00 -33.16 9.76
C MET A 407 -9.53 -33.40 9.42
N THR A 408 -8.65 -32.51 9.88
CA THR A 408 -7.20 -32.68 9.71
C THR A 408 -6.64 -33.78 10.62
N ARG A 409 -5.49 -34.36 10.24
CA ARG A 409 -4.84 -35.51 10.90
C ARG A 409 -4.54 -35.33 12.39
N TYR A 410 -4.37 -34.08 12.85
CA TYR A 410 -4.00 -33.74 14.23
C TYR A 410 -5.09 -32.94 14.95
N ASN A 411 -6.36 -33.23 14.65
CA ASN A 411 -7.47 -32.60 15.34
C ASN A 411 -7.68 -33.25 16.73
N PRO A 412 -7.74 -32.47 17.83
CA PRO A 412 -7.95 -33.01 19.18
C PRO A 412 -9.33 -33.64 19.37
N LEU A 413 -10.34 -33.25 18.58
CA LEU A 413 -11.73 -33.70 18.71
C LEU A 413 -12.03 -35.06 18.09
N ALA A 414 -11.06 -35.69 17.42
CA ALA A 414 -11.23 -36.99 16.77
C ALA A 414 -11.78 -38.08 17.72
N ASP A 415 -11.33 -38.09 18.99
CA ASP A 415 -11.75 -39.08 19.99
C ASP A 415 -13.19 -38.90 20.48
N GLN A 416 -13.77 -37.72 20.30
CA GLN A 416 -15.13 -37.40 20.72
C GLN A 416 -16.18 -37.81 19.67
N LEU A 417 -15.74 -38.17 18.45
CA LEU A 417 -16.60 -38.45 17.29
C LEU A 417 -16.69 -39.94 16.92
N LYS A 418 -16.60 -40.83 17.92
CA LYS A 418 -16.60 -42.29 17.72
C LYS A 418 -17.85 -42.84 17.02
N GLY A 419 -18.94 -42.07 16.94
CA GLY A 419 -20.17 -42.44 16.23
C GLY A 419 -20.22 -42.02 14.75
N SER A 420 -19.22 -41.32 14.23
CA SER A 420 -19.19 -40.74 12.87
C SER A 420 -18.19 -41.45 11.96
N ARG A 421 -18.37 -41.37 10.64
CA ARG A 421 -17.38 -41.86 9.65
C ARG A 421 -16.35 -40.77 9.39
N LEU A 422 -15.24 -40.82 10.11
CA LEU A 422 -14.17 -39.83 10.02
C LEU A 422 -13.32 -40.03 8.77
N THR A 423 -13.08 -38.94 8.03
CA THR A 423 -12.13 -38.89 6.90
C THR A 423 -11.03 -37.89 7.23
N THR A 424 -9.79 -38.36 7.26
CA THR A 424 -8.62 -37.51 7.48
C THR A 424 -8.27 -36.75 6.21
N MET A 425 -8.16 -35.42 6.33
CA MET A 425 -7.78 -34.51 5.25
C MET A 425 -6.37 -33.96 5.49
N GLU A 426 -5.70 -33.55 4.42
CA GLU A 426 -4.37 -32.93 4.47
C GLU A 426 -4.45 -31.48 4.95
N SER A 427 -5.52 -30.75 4.57
CA SER A 427 -5.72 -29.35 4.97
C SER A 427 -7.18 -29.03 5.31
N ALA A 428 -7.39 -27.91 6.01
CA ALA A 428 -8.73 -27.38 6.27
C ALA A 428 -9.45 -27.00 4.95
N GLU A 429 -8.72 -26.51 3.96
CA GLU A 429 -9.25 -26.18 2.63
C GLU A 429 -9.79 -27.42 1.90
N GLU A 430 -9.04 -28.53 1.90
CA GLU A 430 -9.49 -29.79 1.31
C GLU A 430 -10.77 -30.29 1.98
N ALA A 431 -10.85 -30.18 3.32
CA ALA A 431 -12.04 -30.57 4.08
C ALA A 431 -13.27 -29.74 3.69
N MET A 432 -13.10 -28.42 3.50
CA MET A 432 -14.19 -27.52 3.07
C MET A 432 -14.65 -27.85 1.64
N GLN A 433 -13.72 -28.00 0.69
CA GLN A 433 -14.04 -28.37 -0.70
C GLN A 433 -14.73 -29.74 -0.79
N ALA A 434 -14.36 -30.68 0.09
CA ALA A 434 -15.00 -31.99 0.16
C ALA A 434 -16.46 -31.91 0.68
N VAL A 435 -16.76 -31.03 1.63
CA VAL A 435 -18.15 -30.74 2.03
C VAL A 435 -18.89 -30.06 0.88
N GLU A 436 -18.31 -29.01 0.28
CA GLU A 436 -18.96 -28.24 -0.79
C GLU A 436 -19.28 -29.10 -2.02
N GLY A 437 -18.41 -30.06 -2.35
CA GLY A 437 -18.62 -31.05 -3.41
C GLY A 437 -19.51 -32.24 -3.01
N GLY A 438 -20.10 -32.27 -1.82
CA GLY A 438 -21.00 -33.34 -1.33
C GLY A 438 -20.31 -34.67 -0.97
N ARG A 439 -18.97 -34.72 -0.96
CA ARG A 439 -18.19 -35.90 -0.55
C ARG A 439 -18.26 -36.15 0.95
N LEU A 440 -18.47 -35.10 1.73
CA LEU A 440 -18.67 -35.14 3.19
C LEU A 440 -19.97 -34.45 3.58
N ASP A 441 -20.52 -34.85 4.72
CA ASP A 441 -21.73 -34.24 5.28
C ASP A 441 -21.39 -33.04 6.18
N ALA A 442 -20.22 -33.07 6.85
CA ALA A 442 -19.70 -31.98 7.66
C ALA A 442 -18.16 -31.97 7.67
N ALA A 443 -17.58 -30.82 8.02
CA ALA A 443 -16.14 -30.70 8.30
C ALA A 443 -15.91 -29.99 9.63
N ILE A 444 -14.89 -30.40 10.38
CA ILE A 444 -14.43 -29.72 11.58
C ILE A 444 -13.13 -29.00 11.26
N VAL A 445 -13.20 -27.68 11.24
CA VAL A 445 -12.07 -26.81 10.88
C VAL A 445 -11.96 -25.68 11.90
N PRO A 446 -10.79 -25.04 12.04
CA PRO A 446 -10.67 -23.84 12.85
C PRO A 446 -11.58 -22.71 12.34
N LEU A 447 -12.20 -21.95 13.24
CA LEU A 447 -13.13 -20.86 12.89
C LEU A 447 -12.53 -19.84 11.93
N TYR A 448 -11.27 -19.45 12.12
CA TYR A 448 -10.61 -18.47 11.27
C TYR A 448 -10.54 -18.91 9.80
N PHE A 449 -10.31 -20.21 9.55
CA PHE A 449 -10.32 -20.77 8.19
C PHE A 449 -11.72 -20.77 7.59
N ALA A 450 -12.71 -21.22 8.36
CA ALA A 450 -14.11 -21.23 7.92
C ALA A 450 -14.57 -19.82 7.54
N ARG A 451 -14.28 -18.83 8.38
CA ARG A 451 -14.72 -17.45 8.19
C ARG A 451 -14.03 -16.78 7.02
N HIS A 452 -12.71 -16.95 6.89
CA HIS A 452 -11.97 -16.44 5.72
C HIS A 452 -12.51 -17.01 4.41
N ALA A 453 -12.85 -18.31 4.37
CA ALA A 453 -13.43 -18.91 3.18
C ALA A 453 -14.83 -18.35 2.87
N LEU A 454 -15.69 -18.22 3.88
CA LEU A 454 -17.06 -17.73 3.72
C LEU A 454 -17.15 -16.23 3.38
N ASP A 455 -16.28 -15.39 3.95
CA ASP A 455 -16.29 -13.95 3.72
C ASP A 455 -15.76 -13.56 2.32
N ASN A 456 -14.89 -14.40 1.73
CA ASN A 456 -14.27 -14.13 0.42
C ASN A 456 -15.05 -14.72 -0.77
N ASP A 457 -16.00 -15.63 -0.54
CA ASP A 457 -16.86 -16.20 -1.58
C ASP A 457 -18.35 -16.11 -1.23
N PRO A 458 -19.03 -15.03 -1.64
CA PRO A 458 -20.45 -14.85 -1.40
C PRO A 458 -21.36 -15.91 -2.05
N GLN A 459 -20.85 -16.72 -3.00
CA GLN A 459 -21.62 -17.77 -3.67
C GLN A 459 -21.47 -19.15 -3.02
N THR A 460 -20.63 -19.27 -1.99
CA THR A 460 -20.43 -20.55 -1.31
C THR A 460 -21.73 -21.13 -0.74
N ARG A 461 -21.88 -22.45 -0.85
CA ARG A 461 -23.02 -23.19 -0.30
C ARG A 461 -22.77 -23.71 1.11
N LEU A 462 -21.66 -23.29 1.71
CA LEU A 462 -21.25 -23.67 3.06
C LEU A 462 -21.83 -22.70 4.10
N ARG A 463 -21.99 -23.20 5.34
CA ARG A 463 -22.29 -22.38 6.52
C ARG A 463 -21.63 -22.97 7.76
N ILE A 464 -21.35 -22.12 8.73
CA ILE A 464 -20.96 -22.53 10.08
C ILE A 464 -22.22 -22.97 10.83
N ALA A 465 -22.31 -24.24 11.20
CA ALA A 465 -23.46 -24.82 11.89
C ALA A 465 -23.43 -24.56 13.41
N GLY A 466 -22.23 -24.51 14.00
CA GLY A 466 -22.03 -24.29 15.43
C GLY A 466 -20.60 -24.58 15.89
N PRO A 467 -20.28 -24.32 17.17
CA PRO A 467 -19.02 -24.71 17.78
C PRO A 467 -18.88 -26.24 17.79
N ALA A 468 -17.69 -26.74 17.47
CA ALA A 468 -17.36 -28.14 17.70
C ALA A 468 -16.96 -28.36 19.17
N ASP A 469 -16.29 -27.37 19.76
CA ASP A 469 -15.93 -27.31 21.18
C ASP A 469 -15.95 -25.85 21.68
N ASP A 470 -15.97 -25.68 23.01
CA ASP A 470 -15.89 -24.36 23.66
C ASP A 470 -14.45 -24.04 24.11
N GLU A 471 -13.50 -24.95 23.89
CA GLU A 471 -12.09 -24.76 24.27
C GLU A 471 -11.31 -24.06 23.14
N PRO A 472 -10.61 -22.95 23.43
CA PRO A 472 -9.72 -22.31 22.46
C PRO A 472 -8.62 -23.26 21.99
N ILE A 473 -8.24 -23.17 20.71
CA ILE A 473 -7.12 -23.93 20.18
C ILE A 473 -5.82 -23.39 20.80
N ARG A 474 -5.24 -24.13 21.74
CA ARG A 474 -3.98 -23.77 22.39
C ARG A 474 -2.82 -24.52 21.75
N MET A 475 -1.97 -23.80 21.04
CA MET A 475 -0.76 -24.35 20.44
C MET A 475 0.47 -24.03 21.28
N GLY A 476 1.30 -25.05 21.47
CA GLY A 476 2.60 -24.95 22.09
C GLY A 476 3.64 -25.72 21.30
N PHE A 477 4.85 -25.76 21.85
CA PHE A 477 5.88 -26.69 21.42
C PHE A 477 5.67 -28.05 22.10
N ALA A 478 6.24 -29.10 21.55
CA ALA A 478 6.37 -30.35 22.29
C ALA A 478 7.69 -31.04 22.02
N SER A 479 8.18 -31.79 22.99
CA SER A 479 9.38 -32.59 22.87
C SER A 479 9.20 -33.97 23.51
N GLN A 480 10.16 -34.85 23.30
CA GLN A 480 10.23 -36.12 24.00
C GLN A 480 10.41 -35.89 25.51
N PRO A 481 9.84 -36.76 26.37
CA PRO A 481 9.96 -36.62 27.83
C PRO A 481 11.40 -36.49 28.34
N GLY A 482 12.41 -37.04 27.64
CA GLY A 482 13.82 -36.94 28.01
C GLY A 482 14.46 -35.55 27.87
N ASN A 483 13.79 -34.59 27.22
CA ASN A 483 14.32 -33.24 26.97
C ASN A 483 13.83 -32.22 28.02
N GLU A 484 13.87 -32.57 29.30
CA GLU A 484 13.31 -31.74 30.37
C GLU A 484 13.96 -30.36 30.49
N MET A 485 15.28 -30.29 30.29
CA MET A 485 16.06 -29.05 30.35
C MET A 485 15.63 -28.04 29.28
N LEU A 486 15.55 -28.48 28.02
CA LEU A 486 15.09 -27.66 26.90
C LEU A 486 13.67 -27.13 27.16
N MET A 487 12.76 -28.04 27.54
CA MET A 487 11.37 -27.69 27.78
C MET A 487 11.19 -26.76 29.00
N GLY A 488 12.01 -26.91 30.05
CA GLY A 488 12.03 -25.98 31.18
C GLY A 488 12.47 -24.57 30.80
N ILE A 489 13.51 -24.45 29.96
CA ILE A 489 13.96 -23.16 29.42
C ILE A 489 12.86 -22.54 28.56
N LEU A 490 12.27 -23.31 27.62
CA LEU A 490 11.17 -22.84 26.77
C LEU A 490 9.98 -22.35 27.59
N ASP A 491 9.56 -23.10 28.62
CA ASP A 491 8.46 -22.70 29.50
C ASP A 491 8.76 -21.39 30.21
N LYS A 492 9.96 -21.24 30.80
CA LYS A 492 10.40 -19.98 31.45
C LYS A 492 10.43 -18.81 30.47
N THR A 493 10.94 -19.03 29.25
CA THR A 493 11.02 -17.99 28.22
C THR A 493 9.64 -17.57 27.71
N LEU A 494 8.75 -18.52 27.45
CA LEU A 494 7.39 -18.24 26.97
C LEU A 494 6.54 -17.54 28.03
N LEU A 495 6.65 -17.94 29.30
CA LEU A 495 5.95 -17.28 30.42
C LEU A 495 6.42 -15.83 30.62
N ALA A 496 7.65 -15.53 30.22
CA ALA A 496 8.22 -14.18 30.24
C ALA A 496 7.75 -13.29 29.07
N ILE A 497 7.02 -13.82 28.10
CA ILE A 497 6.42 -13.03 27.02
C ILE A 497 5.03 -12.54 27.50
N PRO A 498 4.77 -11.22 27.47
CA PRO A 498 3.47 -10.67 27.83
C PRO A 498 2.30 -11.28 27.03
N PRO A 499 1.15 -11.59 27.66
CA PRO A 499 -0.02 -12.17 26.97
C PRO A 499 -0.54 -11.34 25.79
N ASN A 500 -0.48 -10.01 25.90
CA ASN A 500 -0.87 -9.10 24.82
C ASN A 500 0.07 -9.19 23.61
N GLU A 501 1.38 -9.40 23.81
CA GLU A 501 2.35 -9.62 22.73
C GLU A 501 2.06 -10.94 22.00
N LEU A 502 1.73 -12.01 22.74
CA LEU A 502 1.30 -13.29 22.16
C LEU A 502 0.00 -13.14 21.38
N ALA A 503 -0.99 -12.42 21.93
CA ALA A 503 -2.26 -12.15 21.29
C ALA A 503 -2.10 -11.30 20.01
N MET A 504 -1.24 -10.28 20.04
CA MET A 504 -0.92 -9.44 18.88
C MET A 504 -0.21 -10.22 17.78
N THR A 505 0.81 -11.01 18.13
CA THR A 505 1.49 -11.88 17.16
C THR A 505 0.49 -12.82 16.51
N SER A 506 -0.44 -13.38 17.29
CA SER A 506 -1.51 -14.24 16.77
C SER A 506 -2.44 -13.46 15.82
N TYR A 507 -2.86 -12.26 16.19
CA TYR A 507 -3.69 -11.38 15.38
C TYR A 507 -3.02 -10.98 14.05
N GLU A 508 -1.74 -10.61 14.08
CA GLU A 508 -0.97 -10.23 12.88
C GLU A 508 -0.89 -11.39 11.90
N TRP A 509 -0.46 -12.56 12.37
CA TRP A 509 -0.34 -13.74 11.52
C TRP A 509 -1.68 -14.19 10.96
N ARG A 510 -2.77 -14.15 11.74
CA ARG A 510 -4.13 -14.46 11.29
C ARG A 510 -4.64 -13.54 10.18
N ASN A 511 -4.30 -12.26 10.23
CA ASN A 511 -4.79 -11.26 9.27
C ASN A 511 -3.85 -11.06 8.08
N ARG A 512 -2.66 -11.66 8.12
CA ARG A 512 -1.67 -11.58 7.05
C ARG A 512 -2.10 -12.45 5.88
N LYS A 513 -2.67 -11.85 4.83
CA LYS A 513 -2.95 -12.57 3.58
C LYS A 513 -1.64 -13.18 3.06
N LEU A 514 -1.53 -14.51 3.09
CA LEU A 514 -0.49 -15.18 2.33
C LEU A 514 -0.72 -14.83 0.85
N PRO A 515 0.32 -14.39 0.12
CA PRO A 515 0.18 -14.10 -1.30
C PRO A 515 -0.25 -15.38 -2.02
N MET A 516 -1.52 -15.43 -2.45
CA MET A 516 -2.02 -16.53 -3.26
C MET A 516 -1.37 -16.43 -4.65
N PRO A 517 -0.94 -17.55 -5.26
CA PRO A 517 -0.39 -17.53 -6.60
C PRO A 517 -1.39 -16.89 -7.57
N GLY A 518 -0.89 -15.99 -8.40
CA GLY A 518 -1.70 -15.23 -9.35
C GLY A 518 -2.47 -16.14 -10.30
N PHE A 519 -3.53 -15.63 -10.94
CA PHE A 519 -4.30 -16.40 -11.93
C PHE A 519 -3.40 -17.05 -13.00
N MET A 520 -2.38 -16.31 -13.44
CA MET A 520 -1.39 -16.76 -14.44
C MET A 520 -0.50 -17.89 -13.93
N GLU A 521 -0.08 -17.85 -12.65
CA GLU A 521 0.78 -18.88 -12.05
C GLU A 521 -0.01 -20.18 -11.83
N ARG A 522 -1.25 -20.08 -11.35
CA ARG A 522 -2.14 -21.25 -11.18
C ARG A 522 -2.42 -21.99 -12.48
N HIS A 523 -2.46 -21.27 -13.61
CA HIS A 523 -2.78 -21.84 -14.92
C HIS A 523 -1.60 -21.86 -15.90
N ALA A 524 -0.36 -21.72 -15.42
CA ALA A 524 0.84 -21.61 -16.28
C ALA A 524 0.97 -22.79 -17.25
N HIS A 525 0.66 -24.01 -16.79
CA HIS A 525 0.65 -25.21 -17.62
C HIS A 525 -0.33 -25.12 -18.80
N ALA A 526 -1.52 -24.54 -18.60
CA ALA A 526 -2.51 -24.34 -19.67
C ALA A 526 -2.05 -23.29 -20.68
N PHE A 527 -1.40 -22.22 -20.22
CA PHE A 527 -0.82 -21.20 -21.10
C PHE A 527 0.33 -21.73 -21.95
N TYR A 528 1.23 -22.54 -21.38
CA TYR A 528 2.30 -23.18 -22.15
C TYR A 528 1.75 -24.12 -23.22
N LEU A 529 0.69 -24.85 -22.91
CA LEU A 529 0.05 -25.78 -23.84
C LEU A 529 -0.65 -25.01 -25.00
N LEU A 530 -1.35 -23.91 -24.69
CA LEU A 530 -1.93 -23.03 -25.70
C LEU A 530 -0.86 -22.42 -26.62
N PHE A 531 0.25 -21.95 -26.06
CA PHE A 531 1.36 -21.39 -26.83
C PHE A 531 1.99 -22.42 -27.78
N ALA A 532 2.21 -23.64 -27.30
CA ALA A 532 2.74 -24.73 -28.11
C ALA A 532 1.85 -25.06 -29.32
N VAL A 533 0.52 -25.09 -29.12
CA VAL A 533 -0.46 -25.33 -30.20
C VAL A 533 -0.45 -24.20 -31.24
N LEU A 534 -0.44 -22.94 -30.79
CA LEU A 534 -0.39 -21.78 -31.69
C LEU A 534 0.91 -21.73 -32.49
N PHE A 535 2.04 -22.08 -31.87
CA PHE A 535 3.34 -22.14 -32.53
C PHE A 535 3.40 -23.23 -33.61
N ALA A 536 2.85 -24.42 -33.33
CA ALA A 536 2.76 -25.49 -34.32
C ALA A 536 1.89 -25.11 -35.52
N LEU A 537 0.76 -24.43 -35.28
CA LEU A 537 -0.12 -23.95 -36.35
C LEU A 537 0.57 -22.91 -37.24
N ALA A 538 1.34 -21.99 -36.63
CA ALA A 538 2.10 -20.99 -37.37
C ALA A 538 3.16 -21.62 -38.29
N LEU A 539 3.86 -22.67 -37.83
CA LEU A 539 4.84 -23.40 -38.64
C LEU A 539 4.22 -24.10 -39.85
N VAL A 540 3.04 -24.73 -39.67
CA VAL A 540 2.31 -25.39 -40.77
C VAL A 540 1.87 -24.37 -41.82
N LEU A 541 1.35 -23.21 -41.38
CA LEU A 541 0.95 -22.13 -42.27
C LEU A 541 2.14 -21.53 -43.02
N LEU A 542 3.27 -21.35 -42.35
CA LEU A 542 4.51 -20.87 -42.97
C LEU A 542 5.03 -21.84 -44.04
N TYR A 543 5.07 -23.14 -43.74
CA TYR A 543 5.50 -24.18 -44.67
C TYR A 543 4.63 -24.21 -45.94
N ARG A 544 3.30 -24.18 -45.77
CA ARG A 544 2.34 -24.13 -46.88
C ARG A 544 2.57 -22.90 -47.78
N ASN A 545 2.81 -21.73 -47.17
CA ASN A 545 3.00 -20.48 -47.89
C ASN A 545 4.33 -20.46 -48.69
N LEU A 546 5.39 -21.06 -48.14
CA LEU A 546 6.68 -21.20 -48.81
C LEU A 546 6.60 -22.15 -50.03
N MET A 547 5.84 -23.24 -49.93
CA MET A 547 5.66 -24.17 -51.06
C MET A 547 4.84 -23.57 -52.21
N LEU A 548 3.75 -22.87 -51.90
CA LEU A 548 2.92 -22.20 -52.92
C LEU A 548 3.72 -21.14 -53.69
N LYS A 549 4.60 -20.39 -53.02
CA LYS A 549 5.47 -19.40 -53.67
C LYS A 549 6.52 -20.01 -54.59
N ARG A 550 6.98 -21.24 -54.34
CA ARG A 550 7.96 -21.91 -55.20
C ARG A 550 7.34 -22.41 -56.49
N LEU A 551 6.15 -23.02 -56.43
CA LEU A 551 5.44 -23.50 -57.62
C LEU A 551 5.04 -22.35 -58.56
N ALA A 552 4.51 -21.25 -58.03
CA ALA A 552 4.08 -20.12 -58.86
C ALA A 552 5.22 -19.41 -59.62
N ARG A 553 6.43 -19.38 -59.04
CA ARG A 553 7.60 -18.69 -59.66
C ARG A 553 8.20 -19.45 -60.84
N ALA A 554 8.09 -20.78 -60.86
CA ALA A 554 8.64 -21.62 -61.93
C ALA A 554 7.82 -21.55 -63.23
N GLU A 555 6.50 -21.38 -63.11
CA GLU A 555 5.60 -21.32 -64.27
C GLU A 555 5.60 -19.94 -64.95
N GLN A 556 5.86 -18.88 -64.19
CA GLN A 556 5.70 -17.50 -64.64
C GLN A 556 6.89 -16.95 -65.45
N THR A 557 8.10 -17.45 -65.23
CA THR A 557 9.33 -16.97 -65.89
C THR A 557 9.43 -17.35 -67.36
N SER A 558 8.86 -18.48 -67.79
CA SER A 558 9.00 -18.96 -69.17
C SER A 558 8.05 -18.26 -70.17
N ARG A 559 6.81 -17.97 -69.78
CA ARG A 559 5.86 -17.24 -70.64
C ARG A 559 6.15 -15.74 -70.72
N GLN A 560 6.76 -15.16 -69.69
CA GLN A 560 7.04 -13.74 -69.63
C GLN A 560 8.12 -13.27 -70.63
N GLN A 561 9.10 -14.08 -71.00
CA GLN A 561 10.22 -13.58 -71.83
C GLN A 561 9.85 -13.32 -73.30
N LEU A 562 9.01 -14.17 -73.91
CA LEU A 562 8.66 -14.05 -75.33
C LEU A 562 7.52 -13.04 -75.56
N GLU A 563 6.54 -13.02 -74.66
CA GLU A 563 5.48 -12.00 -74.69
C GLU A 563 6.01 -10.63 -74.26
N ALA A 564 6.99 -10.55 -73.35
CA ALA A 564 7.58 -9.27 -72.96
C ALA A 564 8.19 -8.55 -74.16
N HIS A 565 8.86 -9.16 -75.13
CA HIS A 565 9.60 -8.37 -76.12
C HIS A 565 8.70 -7.61 -77.12
N VAL A 566 7.66 -8.26 -77.65
CA VAL A 566 6.72 -7.64 -78.61
C VAL A 566 5.66 -6.80 -77.88
N ARG A 567 5.21 -7.26 -76.71
CA ARG A 567 4.30 -6.48 -75.87
C ARG A 567 5.03 -5.28 -75.26
N PHE A 568 6.33 -5.33 -74.97
CA PHE A 568 7.11 -4.20 -74.43
C PHE A 568 7.18 -3.03 -75.40
N ILE A 569 7.30 -3.22 -76.71
CA ILE A 569 7.34 -2.11 -77.67
C ILE A 569 5.95 -1.50 -77.90
N LYS A 570 4.92 -2.34 -78.08
CA LYS A 570 3.54 -1.85 -78.25
C LYS A 570 2.96 -1.30 -76.94
N ALA A 571 3.30 -1.90 -75.81
CA ALA A 571 3.05 -1.34 -74.49
C ALA A 571 3.95 -0.13 -74.22
N LEU A 572 5.15 0.04 -74.79
CA LEU A 572 5.92 1.26 -74.51
C LEU A 572 5.13 2.51 -74.92
N GLY A 573 4.42 2.46 -76.05
CA GLY A 573 3.50 3.53 -76.48
C GLY A 573 2.13 3.51 -75.78
N GLU A 574 1.52 2.33 -75.57
CA GLU A 574 0.19 2.18 -74.95
C GLU A 574 0.17 2.24 -73.41
N SER A 575 1.29 1.91 -72.77
CA SER A 575 1.51 1.95 -71.31
C SER A 575 2.02 3.29 -70.83
N GLN A 576 2.41 4.20 -71.75
CA GLN A 576 2.49 5.62 -71.39
C GLN A 576 1.06 6.02 -70.98
N PRO A 577 0.83 6.35 -69.70
CA PRO A 577 -0.53 6.56 -69.17
C PRO A 577 -1.13 7.91 -69.60
N HIS A 578 -0.47 8.56 -70.54
CA HIS A 578 -0.69 9.90 -71.01
C HIS A 578 -0.97 9.83 -72.51
N PRO A 579 -1.89 10.64 -73.04
CA PRO A 579 -2.07 10.75 -74.47
C PRO A 579 -0.76 11.03 -75.18
N ILE A 580 -0.49 10.19 -76.18
CA ILE A 580 0.62 10.40 -77.10
C ILE A 580 0.09 10.26 -78.50
N VAL A 581 0.42 11.24 -79.31
CA VAL A 581 0.13 11.27 -80.73
C VAL A 581 1.41 11.59 -81.49
N VAL A 582 1.54 10.99 -82.66
CA VAL A 582 2.64 11.22 -83.59
C VAL A 582 2.02 11.80 -84.84
N ARG A 583 2.46 12.99 -85.23
CA ARG A 583 2.03 13.68 -86.44
C ARG A 583 3.13 13.63 -87.49
N ASP A 584 2.74 13.51 -88.76
CA ASP A 584 3.67 13.65 -89.89
C ASP A 584 3.95 15.13 -90.22
N LYS A 585 4.83 15.37 -91.21
CA LYS A 585 5.21 16.74 -91.63
C LYS A 585 4.04 17.58 -92.18
N SER A 586 2.93 16.94 -92.54
CA SER A 586 1.70 17.62 -93.01
C SER A 586 0.70 17.90 -91.89
N GLY A 587 1.02 17.52 -90.64
CA GLY A 587 0.16 17.69 -89.47
C GLY A 587 -0.91 16.60 -89.31
N LYS A 588 -0.80 15.49 -90.06
CA LYS A 588 -1.73 14.35 -89.97
C LYS A 588 -1.28 13.34 -88.94
N VAL A 589 -2.23 12.72 -88.24
CA VAL A 589 -1.92 11.72 -87.21
C VAL A 589 -1.46 10.41 -87.84
N LEU A 590 -0.22 10.01 -87.56
CA LEU A 590 0.42 8.79 -88.05
C LEU A 590 0.28 7.62 -87.09
N LEU A 591 0.41 7.89 -85.78
CA LEU A 591 0.22 6.92 -84.70
C LEU A 591 -0.36 7.64 -83.49
N CYS A 592 -1.20 6.98 -82.72
CA CYS A 592 -1.62 7.46 -81.41
C CYS A 592 -1.85 6.27 -80.49
N ASN A 593 -1.69 6.50 -79.19
CA ASN A 593 -2.04 5.49 -78.20
C ASN A 593 -3.54 5.58 -77.86
N SER A 594 -4.06 4.51 -77.26
CA SER A 594 -5.46 4.43 -76.85
C SER A 594 -5.88 5.52 -75.87
N LYS A 595 -4.94 6.10 -75.09
CA LYS A 595 -5.22 7.20 -74.15
C LYS A 595 -5.59 8.50 -74.86
N TYR A 596 -4.91 8.80 -75.96
CA TYR A 596 -5.26 9.93 -76.81
C TYR A 596 -6.66 9.78 -77.40
N LEU A 597 -6.99 8.60 -77.95
CA LEU A 597 -8.30 8.32 -78.52
C LEU A 597 -9.43 8.36 -77.47
N ALA A 598 -9.19 7.76 -76.29
CA ALA A 598 -10.16 7.76 -75.20
C ALA A 598 -10.41 9.17 -74.64
N GLN A 599 -9.39 10.03 -74.57
CA GLN A 599 -9.55 11.40 -74.08
C GLN A 599 -10.24 12.32 -75.09
N LEU A 600 -10.17 12.01 -76.39
CA LEU A 600 -10.96 12.68 -77.42
C LEU A 600 -12.37 12.08 -77.56
N GLY A 601 -12.57 10.82 -77.17
CA GLY A 601 -13.82 10.09 -77.37
C GLY A 601 -14.01 9.67 -78.84
N ALA A 602 -12.92 9.60 -79.60
CA ALA A 602 -12.92 9.29 -81.03
C ALA A 602 -12.44 7.85 -81.26
N ARG A 603 -12.90 7.22 -82.35
CA ARG A 603 -12.39 5.91 -82.73
C ARG A 603 -11.09 6.08 -83.52
N PRO A 604 -10.19 5.09 -83.52
CA PRO A 604 -8.92 5.18 -84.26
C PRO A 604 -9.12 5.57 -85.73
N GLU A 605 -10.16 5.04 -86.37
CA GLU A 605 -10.50 5.28 -87.79
C GLU A 605 -10.85 6.75 -88.07
N ASP A 606 -11.40 7.47 -87.08
CA ASP A 606 -11.85 8.85 -87.22
C ASP A 606 -10.68 9.86 -87.05
N VAL A 607 -9.50 9.38 -86.63
CA VAL A 607 -8.35 10.21 -86.21
C VAL A 607 -7.10 9.89 -87.03
N MET A 608 -6.85 8.62 -87.30
CA MET A 608 -5.65 8.16 -88.01
C MET A 608 -5.69 8.64 -89.47
N GLY A 609 -4.62 9.30 -89.92
CA GLY A 609 -4.51 9.87 -91.27
C GLY A 609 -5.23 11.21 -91.48
N HIS A 610 -5.93 11.73 -90.46
CA HIS A 610 -6.62 13.02 -90.48
C HIS A 610 -5.77 14.14 -89.84
N PRO A 611 -6.00 15.43 -90.20
CA PRO A 611 -5.34 16.57 -89.55
C PRO A 611 -5.61 16.60 -88.04
N PHE A 612 -4.57 16.83 -87.23
CA PHE A 612 -4.67 16.81 -85.76
C PHE A 612 -5.73 17.78 -85.20
N VAL A 613 -5.84 18.99 -85.77
CA VAL A 613 -6.81 20.00 -85.33
C VAL A 613 -8.26 19.54 -85.45
N GLN A 614 -8.57 18.72 -86.44
CA GLN A 614 -9.91 18.23 -86.70
C GLN A 614 -10.41 17.34 -85.55
N GLY A 615 -9.50 16.62 -84.89
CA GLY A 615 -9.83 15.81 -83.71
C GLY A 615 -10.06 16.61 -82.43
N LEU A 616 -9.75 17.92 -82.43
CA LEU A 616 -9.87 18.81 -81.26
C LEU A 616 -10.97 19.87 -81.41
N GLU A 617 -11.55 20.01 -82.60
CA GLU A 617 -12.66 20.92 -82.87
C GLU A 617 -13.88 20.59 -81.99
N GLY A 618 -14.36 21.58 -81.24
CA GLY A 618 -15.48 21.43 -80.30
C GLY A 618 -15.10 20.85 -78.91
N LEU A 619 -13.87 20.37 -78.72
CA LEU A 619 -13.38 19.85 -77.42
C LEU A 619 -12.57 20.87 -76.62
N ILE A 620 -11.95 21.85 -77.29
CA ILE A 620 -11.21 22.95 -76.68
C ILE A 620 -11.51 24.28 -77.38
N GLU A 621 -11.28 25.39 -76.67
CA GLU A 621 -11.52 26.73 -77.20
C GLU A 621 -10.67 27.01 -78.46
N PRO A 622 -11.22 27.73 -79.47
CA PRO A 622 -10.48 28.04 -80.70
C PRO A 622 -9.13 28.75 -80.49
N ARG A 623 -9.01 29.55 -79.42
CA ARG A 623 -7.75 30.22 -79.04
C ARG A 623 -6.67 29.22 -78.61
N SER A 624 -7.07 28.14 -77.93
CA SER A 624 -6.17 27.07 -77.47
C SER A 624 -5.68 26.21 -78.64
N ILE A 625 -6.54 25.97 -79.65
CA ILE A 625 -6.17 25.26 -80.89
C ILE A 625 -5.14 26.07 -81.68
N ALA A 626 -5.37 27.38 -81.85
CA ALA A 626 -4.44 28.27 -82.56
C ALA A 626 -3.05 28.31 -81.91
N ALA A 627 -2.99 28.29 -80.57
CA ALA A 627 -1.72 28.23 -79.84
C ALA A 627 -0.97 26.90 -80.07
N LEU A 628 -1.67 25.77 -80.14
CA LEU A 628 -1.08 24.45 -80.40
C LEU A 628 -0.51 24.34 -81.82
N GLU A 629 -1.20 24.88 -82.83
CA GLU A 629 -0.72 24.88 -84.21
C GLU A 629 0.48 25.82 -84.42
N GLN A 630 0.50 26.95 -83.72
CA GLN A 630 1.65 27.84 -83.71
C GLN A 630 2.88 27.15 -83.11
N ASP A 631 2.71 26.38 -82.02
CA ASP A 631 3.80 25.63 -81.39
C ASP A 631 4.25 24.44 -82.26
N PHE A 632 3.33 23.72 -82.91
CA PHE A 632 3.63 22.66 -83.88
C PHE A 632 4.50 23.19 -85.05
N THR A 633 4.14 24.36 -85.60
CA THR A 633 4.90 25.00 -86.68
C THR A 633 6.33 25.36 -86.25
N LYS A 634 6.50 25.88 -85.02
CA LYS A 634 7.83 26.16 -84.46
C LYS A 634 8.68 24.90 -84.31
N VAL A 635 8.10 23.81 -83.79
CA VAL A 635 8.82 22.54 -83.62
C VAL A 635 9.24 21.97 -84.98
N LEU A 636 8.38 22.06 -86.00
CA LEU A 636 8.65 21.53 -87.33
C LEU A 636 9.74 22.33 -88.10
N GLN A 637 9.73 23.67 -88.01
CA GLN A 637 10.65 24.53 -88.75
C GLN A 637 12.02 24.69 -88.06
N HIS A 638 12.06 24.72 -86.73
CA HIS A 638 13.27 25.03 -85.97
C HIS A 638 13.80 23.84 -85.16
N GLY A 639 13.07 22.71 -85.11
CA GLY A 639 13.46 21.52 -84.34
C GLY A 639 13.48 21.72 -82.83
N GLN A 640 12.91 22.82 -82.32
CA GLN A 640 12.93 23.16 -80.90
C GLN A 640 11.73 22.55 -80.16
N PRO A 641 11.96 21.76 -79.10
CA PRO A 641 10.89 21.24 -78.25
C PRO A 641 10.10 22.34 -77.52
N VAL A 642 8.80 22.11 -77.31
CA VAL A 642 7.93 23.00 -76.53
C VAL A 642 7.36 22.26 -75.33
N PHE A 643 7.42 22.88 -74.15
CA PHE A 643 6.87 22.35 -72.89
C PHE A 643 6.07 23.45 -72.17
N ALA A 644 4.83 23.17 -71.76
CA ALA A 644 4.01 24.16 -71.05
C ALA A 644 2.89 23.53 -70.20
N ASP A 645 2.63 24.13 -69.02
CA ASP A 645 1.43 23.86 -68.22
C ASP A 645 0.20 24.52 -68.85
N ARG A 646 -0.89 23.77 -68.98
CA ARG A 646 -2.12 24.21 -69.63
C ARG A 646 -3.34 23.71 -68.89
N ILE A 647 -4.47 24.38 -69.10
CA ILE A 647 -5.76 23.98 -68.54
C ILE A 647 -6.62 23.48 -69.68
N PHE A 648 -7.08 22.24 -69.55
CA PHE A 648 -7.97 21.59 -70.49
C PHE A 648 -9.40 21.66 -69.95
N ASN A 649 -10.28 22.36 -70.66
CA ASN A 649 -11.68 22.52 -70.28
C ASN A 649 -12.54 21.64 -71.18
N ARG A 650 -13.12 20.58 -70.61
CA ARG A 650 -14.04 19.70 -71.34
C ARG A 650 -15.33 19.51 -70.55
N GLU A 651 -16.48 19.80 -71.16
CA GLU A 651 -17.82 19.58 -70.57
C GLU A 651 -17.98 20.17 -69.15
N GLY A 652 -17.39 21.34 -68.88
CA GLY A 652 -17.44 22.02 -67.58
C GLY A 652 -16.44 21.50 -66.53
N ARG A 653 -15.62 20.49 -66.85
CA ARG A 653 -14.55 19.96 -65.99
C ARG A 653 -13.20 20.57 -66.37
N GLN A 654 -12.56 21.23 -65.39
CA GLN A 654 -11.19 21.74 -65.49
C GLN A 654 -10.19 20.62 -65.17
N THR A 655 -9.32 20.31 -66.13
CA THR A 655 -8.21 19.37 -65.96
C THR A 655 -6.88 20.10 -66.14
N HIS A 656 -5.96 19.95 -65.19
CA HIS A 656 -4.63 20.55 -65.30
C HIS A 656 -3.70 19.60 -66.03
N ILE A 657 -3.07 20.06 -67.11
CA ILE A 657 -2.17 19.25 -67.91
C ILE A 657 -0.79 19.89 -68.06
N TYR A 658 0.24 19.06 -68.09
CA TYR A 658 1.57 19.44 -68.58
C TYR A 658 1.75 18.88 -69.99
N HIS A 659 1.91 19.76 -70.98
CA HIS A 659 1.92 19.40 -72.40
C HIS A 659 3.31 19.58 -73.01
N TRP A 660 3.74 18.61 -73.84
CA TRP A 660 5.01 18.61 -74.54
C TRP A 660 4.87 18.28 -76.03
N MET A 661 5.76 18.86 -76.85
CA MET A 661 5.89 18.62 -78.29
C MET A 661 7.37 18.47 -78.65
N VAL A 662 7.75 17.34 -79.26
CA VAL A 662 9.16 17.02 -79.61
C VAL A 662 9.27 16.49 -81.04
N PRO A 663 10.30 16.86 -81.82
CA PRO A 663 10.49 16.30 -83.17
C PRO A 663 11.07 14.87 -83.12
N TYR A 664 10.73 14.03 -84.09
CA TYR A 664 11.41 12.74 -84.31
C TYR A 664 12.02 12.67 -85.71
N PHE A 665 13.10 11.89 -85.84
CA PHE A 665 13.96 11.88 -87.02
C PHE A 665 13.89 10.52 -87.74
N ASP A 666 14.08 10.54 -89.06
CA ASP A 666 14.26 9.33 -89.87
C ASP A 666 15.71 8.81 -89.80
N ALA A 667 16.01 7.71 -90.50
CA ALA A 667 17.32 7.07 -90.49
C ALA A 667 18.43 7.95 -91.09
N GLU A 668 18.04 8.91 -91.93
CA GLU A 668 18.89 9.92 -92.57
C GLU A 668 19.04 11.20 -91.75
N GLY A 669 18.38 11.28 -90.58
CA GLY A 669 18.51 12.38 -89.61
C GLY A 669 17.65 13.62 -89.92
N ALA A 670 16.73 13.55 -90.87
CA ALA A 670 15.78 14.62 -91.15
C ALA A 670 14.55 14.52 -90.24
N ILE A 671 13.95 15.66 -89.87
CA ILE A 671 12.72 15.66 -89.07
C ILE A 671 11.62 14.97 -89.88
N SER A 672 11.13 13.85 -89.36
CA SER A 672 10.12 12.98 -89.98
C SER A 672 8.70 13.33 -89.49
N GLY A 673 8.59 13.94 -88.31
CA GLY A 673 7.33 14.43 -87.74
C GLY A 673 7.49 14.95 -86.30
N VAL A 674 6.37 15.12 -85.60
CA VAL A 674 6.33 15.60 -84.20
C VAL A 674 5.59 14.59 -83.34
N ILE A 675 6.10 14.34 -82.14
CA ILE A 675 5.45 13.57 -81.10
C ILE A 675 4.92 14.56 -80.07
N ASP A 676 3.62 14.52 -79.85
CA ASP A 676 2.94 15.35 -78.85
C ASP A 676 2.39 14.46 -77.74
N GLY A 677 2.36 15.01 -76.52
CA GLY A 677 1.66 14.36 -75.43
C GLY A 677 1.39 15.31 -74.27
N TRP A 678 0.51 14.89 -73.37
CA TRP A 678 0.23 15.64 -72.15
C TRP A 678 -0.05 14.74 -70.95
N ILE A 679 0.41 15.17 -69.77
CA ILE A 679 0.19 14.49 -68.49
C ILE A 679 -0.91 15.22 -67.74
N ASP A 680 -1.95 14.49 -67.32
CA ASP A 680 -2.89 15.00 -66.32
C ASP A 680 -2.20 15.02 -64.95
N ILE A 681 -1.97 16.23 -64.42
CA ILE A 681 -1.33 16.44 -63.12
C ILE A 681 -2.35 16.68 -61.99
N THR A 682 -3.64 16.43 -62.24
CA THR A 682 -4.74 16.70 -61.29
C THR A 682 -4.65 15.82 -60.04
N ASP A 683 -4.45 14.50 -60.19
CA ASP A 683 -4.34 13.59 -59.04
C ASP A 683 -3.03 13.77 -58.27
N ARG A 684 -1.94 14.15 -58.94
CA ARG A 684 -0.69 14.56 -58.27
C ARG A 684 -0.92 15.77 -57.38
N LYS A 685 -1.65 16.78 -57.88
CA LYS A 685 -2.04 17.95 -57.08
C LYS A 685 -2.97 17.59 -55.92
N ARG A 686 -3.85 16.60 -56.09
CA ARG A 686 -4.71 16.07 -55.01
C ARG A 686 -3.95 15.22 -53.99
N LEU A 687 -2.96 14.44 -54.42
CA LEU A 687 -2.11 13.59 -53.56
C LEU A 687 -1.12 14.42 -52.74
N GLU A 688 -0.56 15.50 -53.30
CA GLU A 688 0.19 16.50 -52.52
C GLU A 688 -0.67 17.03 -51.37
N GLU A 689 -1.95 17.30 -51.64
CA GLU A 689 -2.90 17.75 -50.62
C GLU A 689 -3.31 16.63 -49.64
N ALA A 690 -3.50 15.40 -50.10
CA ALA A 690 -3.80 14.25 -49.24
C ALA A 690 -2.63 13.86 -48.31
N LEU A 691 -1.39 13.96 -48.80
CA LEU A 691 -0.19 13.75 -47.99
C LEU A 691 -0.06 14.83 -46.90
N ARG A 692 -0.43 16.08 -47.22
CA ARG A 692 -0.55 17.17 -46.25
C ARG A 692 -1.56 16.82 -45.13
N GLN A 693 -2.71 16.24 -45.50
CA GLN A 693 -3.74 15.80 -44.53
C GLN A 693 -3.29 14.61 -43.68
N ALA A 694 -2.64 13.60 -44.26
CA ALA A 694 -2.13 12.43 -43.52
C ALA A 694 -1.04 12.81 -42.50
N LYS A 695 -0.16 13.76 -42.86
CA LYS A 695 0.83 14.33 -41.94
C LYS A 695 0.16 15.03 -40.75
N LEU A 696 -0.87 15.84 -41.00
CA LEU A 696 -1.64 16.49 -39.93
C LEU A 696 -2.31 15.47 -39.00
N GLN A 697 -2.74 14.32 -39.52
CA GLN A 697 -3.34 13.24 -38.73
C GLN A 697 -2.32 12.52 -37.83
N ALA A 698 -1.12 12.24 -38.34
CA ALA A 698 -0.02 11.68 -37.55
C ALA A 698 0.43 12.63 -36.43
N ASP A 699 0.55 13.93 -36.76
CA ASP A 699 0.89 14.96 -35.77
C ASP A 699 -0.19 15.09 -34.69
N SER A 700 -1.48 14.91 -35.05
CA SER A 700 -2.59 14.90 -34.07
C SER A 700 -2.55 13.70 -33.12
N ALA A 701 -2.18 12.52 -33.61
CA ALA A 701 -2.06 11.31 -32.79
C ALA A 701 -0.87 11.39 -31.81
N SER A 702 0.24 11.99 -32.26
CA SER A 702 1.40 12.23 -31.39
C SER A 702 1.07 13.21 -30.26
N ARG A 703 0.37 14.31 -30.56
CA ARG A 703 -0.10 15.28 -29.55
C ARG A 703 -1.04 14.64 -28.54
N ALA A 704 -2.01 13.85 -28.99
CA ALA A 704 -2.93 13.14 -28.10
C ALA A 704 -2.21 12.18 -27.13
N LYS A 705 -1.13 11.54 -27.56
CA LYS A 705 -0.29 10.68 -26.70
C LYS A 705 0.44 11.49 -25.63
N SER A 706 0.99 12.65 -25.99
CA SER A 706 1.65 13.55 -25.05
C SER A 706 0.67 14.16 -24.04
N ASP A 707 -0.51 14.58 -24.51
CA ASP A 707 -1.58 15.11 -23.65
C ASP A 707 -2.11 14.05 -22.66
N PHE A 708 -2.20 12.79 -23.08
CA PHE A 708 -2.56 11.67 -22.20
C PHE A 708 -1.52 11.43 -21.10
N LEU A 709 -0.22 11.45 -21.44
CA LEU A 709 0.85 11.29 -20.46
C LEU A 709 0.89 12.45 -19.46
N ALA A 710 0.69 13.68 -19.93
CA ALA A 710 0.58 14.87 -19.08
C ALA A 710 -0.61 14.76 -18.11
N THR A 711 -1.78 14.33 -18.59
CA THR A 711 -2.99 14.15 -17.78
C THR A 711 -2.81 13.05 -16.72
N MET A 712 -2.31 11.88 -17.12
CA MET A 712 -2.07 10.75 -16.20
C MET A 712 -1.06 11.09 -15.12
N SER A 713 -0.05 11.90 -15.44
CA SER A 713 0.90 12.36 -14.44
C SER A 713 0.26 13.26 -13.38
N HIS A 714 -0.63 14.17 -13.77
CA HIS A 714 -1.38 14.99 -12.84
C HIS A 714 -2.32 14.17 -11.94
N GLU A 715 -2.97 13.15 -12.51
CA GLU A 715 -3.86 12.22 -11.79
C GLU A 715 -3.11 11.33 -10.79
N ILE A 716 -1.84 10.98 -11.05
CA ILE A 716 -1.00 10.20 -10.13
C ILE A 716 -0.31 11.08 -9.08
N ARG A 717 0.14 12.27 -9.47
CA ARG A 717 0.83 13.22 -8.59
C ARG A 717 -0.05 13.71 -7.45
N THR A 718 -1.34 13.92 -7.72
CA THR A 718 -2.31 14.46 -6.75
C THR A 718 -2.53 13.57 -5.52
N PRO A 719 -2.86 12.27 -5.63
CA PRO A 719 -2.98 11.40 -4.46
C PRO A 719 -1.63 11.16 -3.77
N MET A 720 -0.52 11.08 -4.52
CA MET A 720 0.82 10.87 -3.95
C MET A 720 1.26 12.04 -3.06
N ASN A 721 0.95 13.26 -3.47
CA ASN A 721 1.28 14.46 -2.68
C ASN A 721 0.46 14.54 -1.37
N ALA A 722 -0.78 14.04 -1.37
CA ALA A 722 -1.58 13.97 -0.16
C ALA A 722 -1.01 12.97 0.86
N ILE A 723 -0.54 11.81 0.37
CA ILE A 723 0.15 10.80 1.19
C ILE A 723 1.44 11.38 1.78
N LEU A 724 2.23 12.06 0.95
CA LEU A 724 3.48 12.68 1.37
C LEU A 724 3.29 13.75 2.45
N GLY A 725 2.30 14.64 2.28
CA GLY A 725 1.97 15.64 3.28
C GLY A 725 1.49 15.06 4.62
N MET A 726 0.82 13.90 4.60
CA MET A 726 0.45 13.17 5.83
C MET A 726 1.68 12.54 6.51
N LEU A 727 2.64 12.04 5.74
CA LEU A 727 3.89 11.50 6.26
C LEU A 727 4.75 12.60 6.90
N GLU A 728 4.84 13.77 6.28
CA GLU A 728 5.55 14.94 6.84
C GLU A 728 4.93 15.42 8.17
N LEU A 729 3.59 15.49 8.25
CA LEU A 729 2.89 15.83 9.49
C LEU A 729 3.14 14.81 10.60
N ALA A 730 3.20 13.52 10.26
CA ALA A 730 3.51 12.47 11.21
C ALA A 730 4.97 12.51 11.67
N THR A 731 5.92 12.95 10.82
CA THR A 731 7.31 13.15 11.25
C THR A 731 7.53 14.36 12.16
N GLU A 732 6.66 15.38 12.12
CA GLU A 732 6.78 16.57 12.98
C GLU A 732 6.03 16.46 14.33
N ASP A 733 5.27 15.37 14.58
CA ASP A 733 4.56 15.15 15.85
C ASP A 733 5.54 14.68 16.96
N PRO A 734 5.76 15.47 18.02
CA PRO A 734 6.67 15.11 19.12
C PRO A 734 6.25 13.85 19.90
N ALA A 735 5.01 13.39 19.76
CA ALA A 735 4.49 12.18 20.42
C ALA A 735 4.91 10.88 19.72
N LEU A 736 5.42 10.95 18.48
CA LEU A 736 5.88 9.78 17.73
C LEU A 736 7.33 9.45 18.11
N SER A 737 7.55 8.21 18.55
CA SER A 737 8.87 7.72 18.97
C SER A 737 9.91 7.88 17.85
N ARG A 738 11.19 8.07 18.19
CA ARG A 738 12.31 8.26 17.24
C ARG A 738 12.36 7.21 16.11
N HIS A 739 11.86 6.00 16.36
CA HIS A 739 11.86 4.91 15.38
C HIS A 739 10.72 5.02 14.34
N SER A 740 9.55 5.54 14.74
CA SER A 740 8.42 5.78 13.83
C SER A 740 8.69 6.97 12.91
N ALA A 741 9.35 8.02 13.41
CA ALA A 741 9.74 9.18 12.62
C ALA A 741 10.75 8.83 11.51
N GLU A 742 11.66 7.88 11.76
CA GLU A 742 12.62 7.44 10.76
C GLU A 742 11.97 6.64 9.62
N LEU A 743 11.04 5.73 9.94
CA LEU A 743 10.28 4.96 8.95
C LEU A 743 9.35 5.86 8.11
N LEU A 744 8.70 6.83 8.75
CA LEU A 744 7.87 7.83 8.06
C LEU A 744 8.70 8.74 7.16
N ARG A 745 9.91 9.12 7.59
CA ARG A 745 10.87 9.86 6.78
C ARG A 745 11.33 9.05 5.57
N ILE A 746 11.65 7.77 5.74
CA ILE A 746 12.03 6.88 4.62
C ILE A 746 10.88 6.73 3.61
N ALA A 747 9.63 6.62 4.08
CA ALA A 747 8.45 6.58 3.22
C ALA A 747 8.23 7.91 2.47
N ALA A 748 8.46 9.04 3.13
CA ALA A 748 8.38 10.36 2.53
C ALA A 748 9.49 10.58 1.47
N ASP A 749 10.72 10.17 1.77
CA ASP A 749 11.87 10.24 0.85
C ASP A 749 11.64 9.35 -0.38
N SER A 750 11.03 8.17 -0.20
CA SER A 750 10.69 7.24 -1.29
C SER A 750 9.56 7.79 -2.19
N ALA A 751 8.57 8.46 -1.60
CA ALA A 751 7.50 9.13 -2.34
C ALA A 751 8.01 10.35 -3.13
N HIS A 752 8.94 11.13 -2.58
CA HIS A 752 9.64 12.20 -3.30
C HIS A 752 10.41 11.66 -4.52
N GLY A 753 11.19 10.58 -4.35
CA GLY A 753 11.95 9.99 -5.46
C GLY A 753 11.09 9.48 -6.62
N LEU A 754 9.87 8.98 -6.33
CA LEU A 754 8.88 8.60 -7.35
C LEU A 754 8.32 9.80 -8.11
N LEU A 755 8.09 10.92 -7.42
CA LEU A 755 7.59 12.16 -8.02
C LEU A 755 8.62 12.80 -8.95
N ASP A 756 9.90 12.80 -8.54
CA ASP A 756 11.00 13.30 -9.36
C ASP A 756 11.16 12.47 -10.65
N LEU A 757 11.10 11.14 -10.53
CA LEU A 757 11.12 10.22 -11.68
C LEU A 757 9.99 10.48 -12.68
N LEU A 758 8.78 10.71 -12.16
CA LEU A 758 7.60 11.00 -12.95
C LEU A 758 7.71 12.39 -13.61
N GLY A 759 8.30 13.37 -12.92
CA GLY A 759 8.62 14.70 -13.44
C GLY A 759 9.64 14.65 -14.58
N ASP A 760 10.76 13.96 -14.38
CA ASP A 760 11.83 13.81 -15.39
C ASP A 760 11.30 13.13 -16.67
N THR A 761 10.45 12.11 -16.53
CA THR A 761 9.88 11.39 -17.68
C THR A 761 8.95 12.28 -18.51
N LEU A 762 8.20 13.17 -17.86
CA LEU A 762 7.35 14.14 -18.54
C LEU A 762 8.13 15.27 -19.21
N ASP A 763 9.16 15.80 -18.54
CA ASP A 763 10.00 16.86 -19.11
C ASP A 763 10.63 16.37 -20.43
N ILE A 764 11.10 15.11 -20.47
CA ILE A 764 11.61 14.48 -21.70
C ILE A 764 10.51 14.34 -22.77
N ALA A 765 9.33 13.84 -22.40
CA ALA A 765 8.21 13.71 -23.35
C ALA A 765 7.74 15.07 -23.92
N SER A 766 7.78 16.12 -23.09
CA SER A 766 7.43 17.50 -23.50
C SER A 766 8.48 18.09 -24.45
N ILE A 767 9.74 17.74 -24.27
CA ILE A 767 10.84 18.14 -25.17
C ILE A 767 10.74 17.40 -26.51
N GLU A 768 10.52 16.08 -26.50
CA GLU A 768 10.34 15.29 -27.73
C GLU A 768 9.15 15.77 -28.56
N ALA A 769 8.09 16.26 -27.89
CA ALA A 769 6.92 16.85 -28.52
C ALA A 769 7.13 18.30 -29.01
N GLY A 770 8.30 18.92 -28.73
CA GLY A 770 8.58 20.32 -29.06
C GLY A 770 7.73 21.34 -28.29
N GLN A 771 7.13 20.93 -27.17
CA GLN A 771 6.22 21.76 -26.38
C GLN A 771 6.91 22.50 -25.22
N MET A 772 8.18 22.21 -24.94
CA MET A 772 8.93 22.90 -23.89
C MET A 772 9.37 24.30 -24.34
N THR A 773 8.78 25.33 -23.72
CA THR A 773 9.17 26.74 -23.92
C THR A 773 9.94 27.27 -22.72
N LEU A 774 11.12 27.85 -22.94
CA LEU A 774 11.87 28.55 -21.90
C LEU A 774 11.16 29.86 -21.53
N THR A 775 11.26 30.24 -20.26
CA THR A 775 10.71 31.50 -19.72
C THR A 775 11.81 32.38 -19.13
N PRO A 776 12.63 33.07 -19.96
CA PRO A 776 13.72 33.89 -19.45
C PRO A 776 13.18 35.10 -18.67
N THR A 777 13.58 35.23 -17.41
CA THR A 777 13.23 36.37 -16.54
C THR A 777 14.49 37.06 -16.04
N PRO A 778 14.47 38.37 -15.72
CA PRO A 778 15.59 39.03 -15.08
C PRO A 778 15.93 38.34 -13.76
N CYS A 779 17.15 37.80 -13.65
CA CYS A 779 17.60 37.05 -12.48
C CYS A 779 19.00 37.50 -12.07
N GLU A 780 19.20 37.70 -10.77
CA GLU A 780 20.53 37.85 -10.20
C GLU A 780 21.17 36.46 -10.05
N LEU A 781 22.29 36.23 -10.73
CA LEU A 781 22.93 34.91 -10.73
C LEU A 781 23.57 34.56 -9.39
N THR A 782 24.20 35.52 -8.72
CA THR A 782 24.90 35.25 -7.45
C THR A 782 23.95 34.72 -6.36
N PRO A 783 22.78 35.34 -6.07
CA PRO A 783 21.81 34.80 -5.13
C PRO A 783 21.24 33.44 -5.56
N LEU A 784 21.00 33.24 -6.86
CA LEU A 784 20.51 31.97 -7.38
C LEU A 784 21.52 30.84 -7.11
N LEU A 785 22.78 31.02 -7.51
CA LEU A 785 23.86 30.04 -7.30
C LEU A 785 24.06 29.75 -5.82
N LEU A 786 24.12 30.78 -4.97
CA LEU A 786 24.22 30.61 -3.51
C LEU A 786 23.02 29.86 -2.92
N SER A 787 21.81 30.11 -3.42
CA SER A 787 20.61 29.41 -2.94
C SER A 787 20.67 27.91 -3.23
N VAL A 788 21.22 27.52 -4.39
CA VAL A 788 21.35 26.12 -4.76
C VAL A 788 22.49 25.46 -4.00
N THR A 789 23.67 26.09 -3.98
CA THR A 789 24.84 25.48 -3.33
C THR A 789 24.66 25.32 -1.82
N ARG A 790 23.92 26.21 -1.14
CA ARG A 790 23.64 26.10 0.30
C ARG A 790 22.80 24.89 0.67
N VAL A 791 21.88 24.46 -0.19
CA VAL A 791 21.03 23.27 0.08
C VAL A 791 21.91 22.01 0.17
N PHE A 792 22.95 21.94 -0.64
CA PHE A 792 23.83 20.78 -0.72
C PHE A 792 24.95 20.76 0.32
N ASP A 793 25.22 21.88 0.98
CA ASP A 793 26.22 21.98 2.07
C ASP A 793 25.86 21.05 3.24
N GLY A 794 24.59 21.07 3.68
CA GLY A 794 24.10 20.17 4.72
C GLY A 794 24.14 18.68 4.30
N MET A 795 23.88 18.40 3.03
CA MET A 795 23.88 17.04 2.48
C MET A 795 25.30 16.46 2.38
N ALA A 796 26.28 17.27 1.97
CA ALA A 796 27.69 16.90 1.97
C ALA A 796 28.22 16.70 3.40
N GLY A 797 27.82 17.58 4.33
CA GLY A 797 28.18 17.48 5.76
C GLY A 797 27.69 16.20 6.43
N GLN A 798 26.47 15.73 6.13
CA GLN A 798 25.95 14.46 6.62
C GLN A 798 26.76 13.25 6.13
N LYS A 799 27.30 13.32 4.91
CA LYS A 799 28.18 12.30 4.32
C LYS A 799 29.65 12.42 4.73
N GLY A 800 30.05 13.51 5.39
CA GLY A 800 31.44 13.79 5.73
C GLY A 800 32.32 14.18 4.53
N VAL A 801 31.73 14.65 3.43
CA VAL A 801 32.45 15.11 2.22
C VAL A 801 32.73 16.60 2.34
N ALA A 802 33.97 17.02 2.06
CA ALA A 802 34.33 18.44 2.06
C ALA A 802 33.61 19.17 0.91
N TYR A 803 33.03 20.33 1.19
CA TYR A 803 32.22 21.08 0.22
C TYR A 803 32.74 22.51 0.06
N ARG A 804 33.22 22.86 -1.13
CA ARG A 804 33.83 24.16 -1.42
C ARG A 804 33.08 24.90 -2.51
N VAL A 805 32.78 26.17 -2.27
CA VAL A 805 32.09 27.03 -3.22
C VAL A 805 32.91 28.31 -3.46
N GLU A 806 33.34 28.52 -4.69
CA GLU A 806 34.14 29.67 -5.12
C GLU A 806 33.35 30.48 -6.17
N LEU A 807 32.73 31.59 -5.73
CA LEU A 807 32.02 32.53 -6.61
C LEU A 807 32.84 33.81 -6.79
N PRO A 808 32.66 34.55 -7.91
CA PRO A 808 33.39 35.80 -8.13
C PRO A 808 33.09 36.83 -7.04
N GLY A 809 34.11 37.57 -6.60
CA GLY A 809 33.96 38.62 -5.59
C GLY A 809 33.18 39.85 -6.06
N ALA A 810 33.08 40.07 -7.37
CA ALA A 810 32.17 41.05 -7.96
C ALA A 810 30.82 40.38 -8.28
N PRO A 811 29.68 41.01 -7.98
CA PRO A 811 28.37 40.44 -8.25
C PRO A 811 28.20 40.18 -9.76
N LEU A 812 27.75 38.98 -10.10
CA LEU A 812 27.41 38.63 -11.48
C LEU A 812 26.26 39.54 -11.94
N PRO A 813 26.26 40.00 -13.21
CA PRO A 813 25.22 40.89 -13.70
C PRO A 813 23.85 40.21 -13.67
N THR A 814 22.78 41.02 -13.59
CA THR A 814 21.42 40.54 -13.80
C THR A 814 21.24 40.12 -15.25
N VAL A 815 20.74 38.91 -15.47
CA VAL A 815 20.60 38.31 -16.81
C VAL A 815 19.18 37.82 -17.04
N LEU A 816 18.73 37.84 -18.28
CA LEU A 816 17.50 37.19 -18.71
C LEU A 816 17.77 35.68 -18.84
N ILE A 817 17.29 34.92 -17.88
CA ILE A 817 17.49 33.47 -17.81
C ILE A 817 16.30 32.78 -17.14
N ASP A 818 16.04 31.54 -17.53
CA ASP A 818 15.05 30.70 -16.85
C ASP A 818 15.68 30.13 -15.55
N SER A 819 15.38 30.78 -14.43
CA SER A 819 15.97 30.44 -13.13
C SER A 819 15.56 29.05 -12.61
N LEU A 820 14.38 28.57 -13.00
CA LEU A 820 13.89 27.24 -12.63
C LEU A 820 14.68 26.15 -13.37
N ARG A 821 14.88 26.32 -14.68
CA ARG A 821 15.65 25.35 -15.48
C ARG A 821 17.13 25.37 -15.13
N LEU A 822 17.71 26.54 -14.85
CA LEU A 822 19.08 26.61 -14.34
C LEU A 822 19.23 25.90 -12.99
N ARG A 823 18.27 26.08 -12.07
CA ARG A 823 18.24 25.36 -10.79
C ARG A 823 18.20 23.85 -11.02
N GLN A 824 17.34 23.38 -11.92
CA GLN A 824 17.20 21.96 -12.25
C GLN A 824 18.51 21.36 -12.79
N ILE A 825 19.20 22.06 -13.70
CA ILE A 825 20.53 21.67 -14.18
C ILE A 825 21.50 21.52 -13.00
N LEU A 826 21.58 22.51 -12.12
CA LEU A 826 22.53 22.50 -11.00
C LEU A 826 22.21 21.42 -9.96
N PHE A 827 20.94 21.19 -9.63
CA PHE A 827 20.53 20.12 -8.72
C PHE A 827 20.94 18.74 -9.25
N ASN A 828 20.75 18.48 -10.55
CA ASN A 828 21.12 17.21 -11.17
C ASN A 828 22.64 16.99 -11.20
N LEU A 829 23.43 18.04 -11.39
CA LEU A 829 24.89 17.93 -11.48
C LEU A 829 25.55 17.87 -10.10
N ILE A 830 25.18 18.76 -9.16
CA ILE A 830 25.73 18.79 -7.79
C ILE A 830 25.28 17.55 -7.00
N GLY A 831 24.03 17.14 -7.17
CA GLY A 831 23.51 15.91 -6.56
C GLY A 831 24.30 14.67 -6.99
N ASN A 832 24.67 14.57 -8.28
CA ASN A 832 25.52 13.47 -8.75
C ASN A 832 26.94 13.55 -8.16
N ALA A 833 27.56 14.73 -8.11
CA ALA A 833 28.89 14.91 -7.52
C ALA A 833 28.96 14.39 -6.06
N ILE A 834 28.00 14.80 -5.21
CA ILE A 834 27.91 14.35 -3.81
C ILE A 834 27.53 12.87 -3.71
N LYS A 835 26.68 12.39 -4.62
CA LYS A 835 26.26 10.99 -4.63
C LYS A 835 27.43 10.03 -4.87
N PHE A 836 28.31 10.34 -5.81
CA PHE A 836 29.41 9.48 -6.25
C PHE A 836 30.74 9.74 -5.53
N THR A 837 30.78 10.68 -4.58
CA THR A 837 31.89 10.87 -3.64
C THR A 837 31.50 10.32 -2.28
N GLU A 838 32.19 9.25 -1.85
CA GLU A 838 32.06 8.69 -0.50
C GLU A 838 32.99 9.40 0.49
N GLN A 839 34.23 9.68 0.08
CA GLN A 839 35.23 10.42 0.85
C GLN A 839 35.97 11.38 -0.10
N GLY A 840 36.31 12.58 0.38
CA GLY A 840 37.04 13.58 -0.40
C GLY A 840 36.32 14.92 -0.48
N GLU A 841 36.36 15.58 -1.63
CA GLU A 841 35.87 16.95 -1.83
C GLU A 841 34.97 17.08 -3.06
N VAL A 842 33.92 17.90 -2.93
CA VAL A 842 33.13 18.44 -4.04
C VAL A 842 33.32 19.95 -4.06
N SER A 843 33.74 20.47 -5.21
CA SER A 843 34.00 21.89 -5.43
C SER A 843 33.11 22.45 -6.55
N ILE A 844 32.56 23.64 -6.31
CA ILE A 844 31.78 24.40 -7.28
C ILE A 844 32.47 25.75 -7.48
N SER A 845 32.79 26.08 -8.73
CA SER A 845 33.30 27.39 -9.11
C SER A 845 32.51 28.02 -10.24
N ALA A 846 32.34 29.33 -10.19
CA ALA A 846 31.68 30.09 -11.26
C ALA A 846 32.55 31.27 -11.70
N ALA A 847 32.63 31.52 -13.00
CA ALA A 847 33.34 32.65 -13.58
C ALA A 847 32.58 33.21 -14.79
N LEU A 848 32.73 34.50 -15.06
CA LEU A 848 32.23 35.13 -16.28
C LEU A 848 33.39 35.21 -17.28
N THR A 849 33.19 34.71 -18.50
CA THR A 849 34.19 34.75 -19.58
C THR A 849 33.58 35.39 -20.82
N GLY A 850 34.30 36.28 -21.49
CA GLY A 850 33.85 36.92 -22.74
C GLY A 850 34.53 38.26 -22.99
N ASP A 851 34.68 38.63 -24.27
CA ASP A 851 35.10 39.97 -24.70
C ASP A 851 33.95 40.96 -24.45
N PRO A 852 34.18 42.19 -23.94
CA PRO A 852 33.13 43.21 -23.76
C PRO A 852 32.26 43.51 -25.00
N GLN A 853 32.64 43.05 -26.20
CA GLN A 853 31.82 43.14 -27.42
C GLN A 853 30.90 41.93 -27.69
N GLN A 854 30.98 40.84 -26.91
CA GLN A 854 30.14 39.64 -27.05
C GLN A 854 29.27 39.41 -25.80
N ALA A 855 28.19 38.63 -25.96
CA ALA A 855 27.34 38.22 -24.85
C ALA A 855 28.17 37.46 -23.79
N PRO A 856 28.13 37.86 -22.51
CA PRO A 856 28.96 37.23 -21.49
C PRO A 856 28.59 35.76 -21.31
N VAL A 857 29.57 34.88 -21.18
CA VAL A 857 29.36 33.45 -20.97
C VAL A 857 29.63 33.10 -19.51
N LEU A 858 28.64 32.50 -18.84
CA LEU A 858 28.82 31.91 -17.52
C LEU A 858 29.54 30.58 -17.68
N ARG A 859 30.73 30.47 -17.08
CA ARG A 859 31.47 29.22 -16.93
C ARG A 859 31.28 28.70 -15.51
N LEU A 860 30.62 27.56 -15.37
CA LEU A 860 30.39 26.91 -14.07
C LEU A 860 31.05 25.53 -14.07
N VAL A 861 31.93 25.28 -13.09
CA VAL A 861 32.66 24.02 -12.97
C VAL A 861 32.26 23.34 -11.67
N ILE A 862 31.78 22.11 -11.77
CA ILE A 862 31.49 21.22 -10.65
C ILE A 862 32.48 20.08 -10.73
N ALA A 863 33.33 19.93 -9.71
CA ALA A 863 34.34 18.87 -9.68
C ALA A 863 34.24 18.07 -8.38
N ASP A 864 34.29 16.75 -8.49
CA ASP A 864 34.30 15.81 -7.37
C ASP A 864 35.56 14.94 -7.41
N THR A 865 35.91 14.34 -6.26
CA THR A 865 37.04 13.40 -6.13
C THR A 865 36.57 11.94 -5.96
N GLY A 866 35.38 11.62 -6.45
CA GLY A 866 34.73 10.32 -6.29
C GLY A 866 35.27 9.22 -7.20
N VAL A 867 34.44 8.20 -7.44
CA VAL A 867 34.83 6.97 -8.15
C VAL A 867 35.29 7.18 -9.60
N GLY A 868 34.92 8.29 -10.23
CA GLY A 868 35.23 8.61 -11.62
C GLY A 868 34.58 7.69 -12.65
N ILE A 869 34.61 8.08 -13.91
CA ILE A 869 33.91 7.42 -15.02
C ILE A 869 34.93 6.90 -16.05
N PRO A 870 34.91 5.60 -16.39
CA PRO A 870 35.76 5.03 -17.45
C PRO A 870 35.56 5.70 -18.83
N ALA A 871 36.65 5.85 -19.59
CA ALA A 871 36.66 6.56 -20.87
C ALA A 871 35.72 5.96 -21.93
N ASP A 872 35.53 4.63 -21.93
CA ASP A 872 34.59 3.92 -22.80
C ASP A 872 33.12 4.25 -22.51
N LYS A 873 32.82 4.73 -21.29
CA LYS A 873 31.46 5.05 -20.83
C LYS A 873 31.08 6.52 -21.00
N LEU A 874 32.05 7.42 -21.17
CA LEU A 874 31.81 8.87 -21.31
C LEU A 874 30.89 9.26 -22.49
N PRO A 875 30.99 8.67 -23.70
CA PRO A 875 30.13 9.04 -24.83
C PRO A 875 28.64 8.76 -24.59
N LEU A 876 28.34 7.77 -23.75
CA LEU A 876 26.99 7.32 -23.45
C LEU A 876 26.38 8.02 -22.23
N LEU A 877 27.19 8.76 -21.45
CA LEU A 877 26.82 9.32 -20.16
C LEU A 877 25.54 10.18 -20.17
N PHE A 878 25.30 10.87 -21.28
CA PHE A 878 24.14 11.74 -21.45
C PHE A 878 23.04 11.12 -22.32
N THR A 879 23.04 9.81 -22.52
CA THR A 879 21.93 9.10 -23.19
C THR A 879 20.82 8.77 -22.19
N PRO A 880 19.53 8.79 -22.58
CA PRO A 880 18.42 8.50 -21.66
C PRO A 880 18.58 7.11 -21.03
N PHE A 881 18.30 7.01 -19.73
CA PHE A 881 18.35 5.77 -18.92
C PHE A 881 19.74 5.14 -18.76
N TYR A 882 20.78 5.73 -19.35
CA TYR A 882 22.14 5.19 -19.24
C TYR A 882 22.79 5.53 -17.91
N ARG A 883 23.53 4.57 -17.34
CA ARG A 883 24.20 4.69 -16.05
C ARG A 883 25.59 4.08 -16.13
N ALA A 884 26.60 4.83 -15.70
CA ALA A 884 27.99 4.36 -15.74
C ALA A 884 28.33 3.33 -14.64
N HIS A 885 27.55 3.30 -13.55
CA HIS A 885 27.75 2.46 -12.35
C HIS A 885 26.56 1.51 -12.09
N SER A 886 26.78 0.43 -11.34
CA SER A 886 25.80 -0.63 -11.07
C SER A 886 24.66 -0.19 -10.12
N LEU A 887 23.48 -0.80 -10.32
CA LEU A 887 22.26 -0.57 -9.54
C LEU A 887 22.40 -0.88 -8.05
N GLU A 888 23.19 -1.90 -7.71
CA GLU A 888 23.40 -2.35 -6.33
C GLU A 888 24.23 -1.36 -5.50
N GLN A 889 25.04 -0.52 -6.15
CA GLN A 889 25.98 0.37 -5.48
C GLN A 889 25.51 1.83 -5.44
N TYR A 890 24.75 2.30 -6.44
CA TYR A 890 24.29 3.69 -6.52
C TYR A 890 22.87 3.84 -7.10
N PRO A 891 21.81 3.99 -6.26
CA PRO A 891 20.42 4.09 -6.73
C PRO A 891 20.13 5.43 -7.44
N GLY A 892 19.47 5.43 -8.61
CA GLY A 892 19.04 6.64 -9.33
C GLY A 892 18.47 6.35 -10.72
N SER A 893 17.77 7.28 -11.37
CA SER A 893 16.99 7.04 -12.61
C SER A 893 17.80 6.89 -13.91
N GLY A 894 18.94 7.56 -14.01
CA GLY A 894 19.69 7.71 -15.26
C GLY A 894 19.09 8.74 -16.23
N LEU A 895 18.11 9.54 -15.78
CA LEU A 895 17.44 10.57 -16.61
C LEU A 895 18.00 11.98 -16.36
N GLY A 896 18.33 12.32 -15.10
CA GLY A 896 18.67 13.70 -14.72
C GLY A 896 19.85 14.32 -15.47
N LEU A 897 20.87 13.52 -15.85
CA LEU A 897 22.04 14.01 -16.58
C LEU A 897 21.73 14.27 -18.07
N ASN A 898 20.93 13.40 -18.69
CA ASN A 898 20.40 13.61 -20.03
C ASN A 898 19.53 14.89 -20.08
N LEU A 899 18.63 15.05 -19.11
CA LEU A 899 17.77 16.23 -18.99
C LEU A 899 18.59 17.51 -18.77
N ALA A 900 19.60 17.48 -17.91
CA ALA A 900 20.50 18.62 -17.70
C ALA A 900 21.18 19.06 -19.01
N ARG A 901 21.61 18.12 -19.86
CA ARG A 901 22.20 18.43 -21.17
C ARG A 901 21.19 19.06 -22.12
N ILE A 902 19.98 18.50 -22.19
CA ILE A 902 18.92 19.01 -23.07
C ILE A 902 18.51 20.44 -22.65
N LEU A 903 18.29 20.68 -21.36
CA LEU A 903 17.96 22.00 -20.82
C LEU A 903 19.09 23.01 -21.09
N CYS A 904 20.35 22.60 -20.88
CA CYS A 904 21.50 23.46 -21.16
C CYS A 904 21.57 23.84 -22.65
N GLN A 905 21.34 22.88 -23.55
CA GLN A 905 21.29 23.13 -25.00
C GLN A 905 20.13 24.04 -25.41
N LEU A 906 18.94 23.86 -24.82
CA LEU A 906 17.80 24.75 -25.05
C LEU A 906 18.10 26.19 -24.62
N MET A 907 18.88 26.36 -23.55
CA MET A 907 19.36 27.66 -23.09
C MET A 907 20.59 28.18 -23.88
N GLY A 908 21.00 27.49 -24.95
CA GLY A 908 22.12 27.87 -25.81
C GLY A 908 23.51 27.52 -25.26
N GLY A 909 23.59 26.75 -24.17
CA GLY A 909 24.83 26.35 -23.52
C GLY A 909 25.29 24.92 -23.85
N GLU A 910 26.47 24.58 -23.35
CA GLU A 910 27.07 23.25 -23.46
C GLU A 910 27.55 22.73 -22.10
N ILE A 911 27.52 21.40 -21.93
CA ILE A 911 28.10 20.70 -20.78
C ILE A 911 29.25 19.81 -21.28
N GLY A 912 30.45 20.10 -20.82
CA GLY A 912 31.63 19.25 -20.97
C GLY A 912 31.82 18.34 -19.75
N VAL A 913 32.41 17.17 -19.97
CA VAL A 913 32.76 16.21 -18.92
C VAL A 913 34.20 15.74 -19.12
N ASP A 914 34.94 15.70 -18.02
CA ASP A 914 36.27 15.12 -17.93
C ASP A 914 36.33 14.24 -16.67
N SER A 915 36.78 13.00 -16.79
CA SER A 915 36.76 12.06 -15.67
C SER A 915 37.77 10.94 -15.86
N GLU A 916 38.43 10.57 -14.76
CA GLU A 916 39.33 9.43 -14.69
C GLU A 916 38.90 8.52 -13.53
N PRO A 917 38.83 7.19 -13.72
CA PRO A 917 38.53 6.26 -12.65
C PRO A 917 39.42 6.46 -11.42
N GLY A 918 38.81 6.60 -10.24
CA GLY A 918 39.49 6.81 -8.96
C GLY A 918 40.01 8.23 -8.70
N ARG A 919 39.80 9.18 -9.63
CA ARG A 919 40.17 10.60 -9.46
C ARG A 919 39.00 11.58 -9.50
N GLY A 920 37.79 11.06 -9.74
CA GLY A 920 36.53 11.83 -9.75
C GLY A 920 36.11 12.37 -11.11
N THR A 921 35.09 13.25 -11.10
CA THR A 921 34.47 13.81 -12.31
C THR A 921 34.51 15.33 -12.27
N ARG A 922 34.87 15.96 -13.38
CA ARG A 922 34.82 17.41 -13.62
C ARG A 922 33.81 17.70 -14.71
N LEU A 923 32.73 18.40 -14.35
CA LEU A 923 31.67 18.86 -15.23
C LEU A 923 31.80 20.37 -15.44
N GLU A 924 31.81 20.81 -16.70
CA GLU A 924 31.98 22.21 -17.08
C GLU A 924 30.79 22.68 -17.91
N ILE A 925 30.01 23.63 -17.38
CA ILE A 925 28.89 24.27 -18.06
C ILE A 925 29.37 25.59 -18.64
N LYS A 926 29.10 25.82 -19.93
CA LYS A 926 29.28 27.12 -20.58
C LYS A 926 27.93 27.60 -21.07
N LEU A 927 27.43 28.70 -20.50
CA LEU A 927 26.11 29.21 -20.77
C LEU A 927 26.18 30.67 -21.26
N PRO A 928 25.79 30.97 -22.51
CA PRO A 928 25.71 32.34 -22.98
C PRO A 928 24.59 33.08 -22.23
N LEU A 929 24.88 34.29 -21.77
CA LEU A 929 23.95 35.09 -21.00
C LEU A 929 23.48 36.30 -21.80
N THR A 930 22.20 36.63 -21.66
CA THR A 930 21.65 37.90 -22.14
C THR A 930 21.54 38.84 -20.95
N LEU A 931 22.21 40.00 -21.00
CA LEU A 931 22.11 41.01 -19.94
C LEU A 931 20.68 41.55 -19.85
N ALA A 932 20.13 41.59 -18.64
CA ALA A 932 18.85 42.26 -18.41
C ALA A 932 19.07 43.77 -18.41
N THR A 933 18.26 44.52 -19.15
CA THR A 933 18.23 45.99 -19.04
C THR A 933 17.68 46.34 -17.66
N PRO A 934 18.32 47.25 -16.90
CA PRO A 934 17.93 47.53 -15.53
C PRO A 934 16.66 48.36 -15.52
N ASP A 935 15.50 47.72 -15.38
CA ASP A 935 14.31 48.38 -14.86
C ASP A 935 14.20 48.00 -13.38
N ARG A 936 14.31 48.99 -12.48
CA ARG A 936 14.45 48.77 -11.03
C ARG A 936 13.16 48.18 -10.44
N PRO A 937 13.18 46.96 -9.85
CA PRO A 937 12.21 46.58 -8.84
C PRO A 937 12.77 46.99 -7.47
N GLN A 938 11.94 47.58 -6.61
CA GLN A 938 12.29 47.92 -5.23
C GLN A 938 12.57 46.64 -4.44
N VAL A 939 13.82 46.43 -4.04
CA VAL A 939 14.20 45.35 -3.12
C VAL A 939 13.88 45.79 -1.69
N MET A 940 12.84 45.21 -1.10
CA MET A 940 12.66 45.23 0.35
C MET A 940 13.68 44.29 1.01
N ALA A 941 14.42 44.82 1.98
CA ALA A 941 15.44 44.08 2.73
C ALA A 941 14.85 42.93 3.58
N PRO A 942 15.60 41.83 3.79
CA PRO A 942 15.17 40.72 4.65
C PRO A 942 15.18 41.14 6.12
N LEU A 943 14.04 40.98 6.79
CA LEU A 943 13.85 41.24 8.23
C LEU A 943 14.08 39.96 9.07
N PRO A 944 14.48 40.10 10.35
CA PRO A 944 14.79 38.98 11.24
C PRO A 944 13.54 38.14 11.59
N PRO A 945 13.72 36.88 12.06
CA PRO A 945 12.60 36.00 12.43
C PRO A 945 11.82 36.60 13.60
N ARG A 946 10.49 36.71 13.44
CA ARG A 946 9.56 37.29 14.43
C ARG A 946 8.47 36.27 14.79
N GLU A 947 7.92 36.42 15.99
CA GLU A 947 6.93 35.55 16.65
C GLU A 947 5.63 35.31 15.84
N PRO A 948 4.91 34.19 16.11
CA PRO A 948 3.74 33.78 15.33
C PRO A 948 2.64 34.85 15.29
N GLY A 949 2.18 35.16 14.07
CA GLY A 949 1.13 36.15 13.80
C GLY A 949 -0.27 35.75 14.30
N PRO A 950 -1.26 36.66 14.20
CA PRO A 950 -2.62 36.44 14.71
C PRO A 950 -3.36 35.28 14.03
N ARG A 951 -4.29 34.65 14.78
CA ARG A 951 -5.12 33.53 14.32
C ARG A 951 -6.17 33.99 13.30
N LEU A 952 -5.90 33.75 12.01
CA LEU A 952 -6.84 33.96 10.89
C LEU A 952 -7.95 32.88 10.80
N ARG A 953 -9.12 33.27 10.29
CA ARG A 953 -10.21 32.39 9.84
C ARG A 953 -10.17 32.23 8.33
N ILE A 954 -9.75 31.06 7.88
CA ILE A 954 -9.47 30.76 6.48
C ILE A 954 -10.55 29.83 5.94
N LEU A 955 -11.15 30.21 4.81
CA LEU A 955 -12.06 29.37 4.05
C LEU A 955 -11.29 28.64 2.94
N VAL A 956 -11.21 27.32 3.03
CA VAL A 956 -10.64 26.47 1.99
C VAL A 956 -11.76 25.93 1.10
N VAL A 957 -11.61 26.08 -0.21
CA VAL A 957 -12.60 25.62 -1.20
C VAL A 957 -11.85 24.74 -2.20
N ASP A 958 -12.13 23.44 -2.19
CA ASP A 958 -11.48 22.45 -3.06
C ASP A 958 -12.46 21.31 -3.25
N ASP A 959 -12.62 20.75 -4.44
CA ASP A 959 -13.56 19.64 -4.70
C ASP A 959 -12.97 18.27 -4.30
N ASN A 960 -11.65 18.20 -4.15
CA ASN A 960 -10.95 16.99 -3.74
C ASN A 960 -10.83 16.89 -2.22
N HIS A 961 -11.47 15.85 -1.66
CA HIS A 961 -11.50 15.62 -0.21
C HIS A 961 -10.11 15.44 0.44
N ALA A 962 -9.12 14.90 -0.29
CA ALA A 962 -7.77 14.73 0.24
C ALA A 962 -7.05 16.07 0.40
N ASN A 963 -7.18 16.97 -0.59
CA ASN A 963 -6.61 18.33 -0.54
C ASN A 963 -7.23 19.14 0.60
N GLN A 964 -8.56 19.04 0.75
CA GLN A 964 -9.29 19.64 1.86
C GLN A 964 -8.73 19.23 3.23
N ILE A 965 -8.51 17.92 3.44
CA ILE A 965 -7.99 17.40 4.71
C ILE A 965 -6.57 17.91 4.96
N LEU A 966 -5.69 17.83 3.96
CA LEU A 966 -4.29 18.23 4.06
C LEU A 966 -4.16 19.72 4.39
N LEU A 967 -4.77 20.59 3.58
CA LEU A 967 -4.65 22.04 3.76
C LEU A 967 -5.27 22.48 5.09
N ARG A 968 -6.38 21.85 5.49
CA ARG A 968 -6.99 22.07 6.82
C ARG A 968 -6.06 21.67 7.95
N GLN A 969 -5.37 20.53 7.85
CA GLN A 969 -4.43 20.08 8.88
C GLN A 969 -3.21 21.00 8.95
N GLN A 970 -2.61 21.36 7.81
CA GLN A 970 -1.46 22.27 7.75
C GLN A 970 -1.80 23.65 8.35
N LEU A 971 -2.94 24.24 7.96
CA LEU A 971 -3.38 25.54 8.48
C LEU A 971 -3.75 25.48 9.98
N LYS A 972 -4.37 24.39 10.46
CA LYS A 972 -4.62 24.18 11.89
C LYS A 972 -3.34 24.01 12.69
N HIS A 973 -2.36 23.28 12.15
CA HIS A 973 -1.03 23.13 12.76
C HIS A 973 -0.32 24.49 12.86
N LEU A 974 -0.50 25.38 11.89
CA LEU A 974 -0.03 26.77 11.91
C LEU A 974 -0.83 27.70 12.85
N GLY A 975 -1.85 27.19 13.54
CA GLY A 975 -2.62 27.93 14.54
C GLY A 975 -3.85 28.68 14.01
N HIS A 976 -4.27 28.45 12.76
CA HIS A 976 -5.41 29.12 12.12
C HIS A 976 -6.73 28.35 12.30
N GLU A 977 -7.85 29.06 12.22
CA GLU A 977 -9.18 28.46 12.16
C GLU A 977 -9.57 28.23 10.69
N VAL A 978 -10.03 27.01 10.37
CA VAL A 978 -10.21 26.61 8.97
C VAL A 978 -11.60 26.03 8.76
N SER A 979 -12.34 26.63 7.83
CA SER A 979 -13.60 26.09 7.29
C SER A 979 -13.36 25.55 5.89
N VAL A 980 -14.05 24.46 5.52
CA VAL A 980 -13.87 23.81 4.22
C VAL A 980 -15.21 23.75 3.47
N ARG A 981 -15.20 24.00 2.16
CA ARG A 981 -16.33 23.80 1.23
C ARG A 981 -15.87 23.07 -0.03
N SER A 982 -16.80 22.42 -0.72
CA SER A 982 -16.47 21.53 -1.86
C SER A 982 -16.73 22.15 -3.24
N ASN A 983 -17.26 23.38 -3.31
CA ASN A 983 -17.46 24.12 -4.56
C ASN A 983 -17.61 25.62 -4.31
N GLY A 984 -17.46 26.42 -5.37
CA GLY A 984 -17.57 27.87 -5.28
C GLY A 984 -18.95 28.37 -4.84
N LEU A 985 -20.04 27.68 -5.16
CA LEU A 985 -21.40 28.12 -4.80
C LEU A 985 -21.63 28.04 -3.27
N GLU A 986 -21.17 26.97 -2.64
CA GLU A 986 -21.20 26.82 -1.18
C GLU A 986 -20.31 27.84 -0.48
N ALA A 987 -19.13 28.10 -1.04
CA ALA A 987 -18.21 29.11 -0.52
C ALA A 987 -18.84 30.51 -0.58
N LEU A 988 -19.48 30.85 -1.71
CA LEU A 988 -20.16 32.12 -1.91
C LEU A 988 -21.32 32.33 -0.93
N ARG A 989 -22.06 31.25 -0.56
CA ARG A 989 -23.07 31.30 0.51
C ARG A 989 -22.43 31.45 1.89
N ALA A 990 -21.32 30.76 2.14
CA ALA A 990 -20.62 30.80 3.42
C ALA A 990 -20.08 32.21 3.71
N VAL A 991 -19.42 32.85 2.74
CA VAL A 991 -18.88 34.23 2.88
C VAL A 991 -20.00 35.25 3.18
N GLY A 992 -21.21 35.03 2.66
CA GLY A 992 -22.37 35.89 2.99
C GLY A 992 -22.94 35.68 4.41
N SER A 993 -22.56 34.61 5.10
CA SER A 993 -23.12 34.23 6.41
C SER A 993 -22.14 34.36 7.57
N HIS A 994 -20.83 34.29 7.31
CA HIS A 994 -19.78 34.32 8.32
C HIS A 994 -18.58 35.14 7.82
N PRO A 995 -17.94 35.96 8.67
CA PRO A 995 -16.72 36.68 8.31
C PRO A 995 -15.52 35.72 8.23
N PHE A 996 -14.81 35.76 7.10
CA PHE A 996 -13.52 35.11 6.89
C PHE A 996 -12.46 36.17 6.68
N ASP A 997 -11.20 35.82 6.94
CA ASP A 997 -10.05 36.72 6.77
C ASP A 997 -9.25 36.38 5.49
N LEU A 998 -9.41 35.16 4.96
CA LEU A 998 -8.80 34.68 3.70
C LEU A 998 -9.64 33.57 3.07
N VAL A 999 -9.77 33.57 1.74
CA VAL A 999 -10.25 32.41 0.97
C VAL A 999 -9.09 31.80 0.20
N ILE A 1000 -8.89 30.49 0.34
CA ILE A 1000 -8.00 29.70 -0.53
C ILE A 1000 -8.89 28.80 -1.37
N THR A 1001 -8.96 29.02 -2.67
CA THR A 1001 -9.87 28.29 -3.58
C THR A 1001 -9.11 27.58 -4.67
N ASP A 1002 -9.47 26.33 -4.96
CA ASP A 1002 -9.03 25.68 -6.19
C ASP A 1002 -9.55 26.49 -7.39
N CYS A 1003 -8.69 26.63 -8.40
CA CYS A 1003 -9.00 27.36 -9.63
C CYS A 1003 -9.97 26.57 -10.50
N GLN A 1004 -9.92 25.23 -10.47
CA GLN A 1004 -10.77 24.35 -11.25
C GLN A 1004 -11.63 23.49 -10.32
N MET A 1005 -12.94 23.76 -10.31
CA MET A 1005 -13.91 23.00 -9.51
C MET A 1005 -15.25 22.87 -10.26
N PRO A 1006 -16.01 21.79 -10.08
CA PRO A 1006 -17.36 21.66 -10.62
C PRO A 1006 -18.34 22.66 -10.00
N VAL A 1007 -19.45 22.91 -10.69
CA VAL A 1007 -20.56 23.82 -10.31
C VAL A 1007 -20.21 25.31 -10.37
N MET A 1008 -19.13 25.74 -9.71
CA MET A 1008 -18.61 27.10 -9.77
C MET A 1008 -17.11 27.05 -9.49
N ASP A 1009 -16.32 27.44 -10.48
CA ASP A 1009 -14.86 27.42 -10.40
C ASP A 1009 -14.31 28.58 -9.54
N GLY A 1010 -13.02 28.54 -9.20
CA GLY A 1010 -12.39 29.55 -8.36
C GLY A 1010 -12.39 30.95 -8.98
N PHE A 1011 -12.31 31.04 -10.31
CA PHE A 1011 -12.33 32.31 -11.04
C PHE A 1011 -13.74 32.93 -11.00
N GLU A 1012 -14.79 32.13 -11.22
CA GLU A 1012 -16.19 32.52 -11.11
C GLU A 1012 -16.55 32.90 -9.68
N LEU A 1013 -16.10 32.14 -8.68
CA LEU A 1013 -16.26 32.48 -7.26
C LEU A 1013 -15.69 33.87 -6.99
N THR A 1014 -14.45 34.12 -7.43
CA THR A 1014 -13.76 35.40 -7.20
C THR A 1014 -14.47 36.56 -7.89
N ARG A 1015 -14.84 36.41 -9.17
CA ARG A 1015 -15.62 37.43 -9.90
C ARG A 1015 -16.94 37.74 -9.21
N ASN A 1016 -17.65 36.73 -8.71
CA ASN A 1016 -18.90 36.91 -7.97
C ASN A 1016 -18.70 37.63 -6.63
N LEU A 1017 -17.62 37.33 -5.90
CA LEU A 1017 -17.27 38.03 -4.66
C LEU A 1017 -16.97 39.51 -4.91
N ARG A 1018 -16.19 39.82 -5.96
CA ARG A 1018 -15.87 41.21 -6.35
C ARG A 1018 -17.10 41.97 -6.84
N ALA A 1019 -17.97 41.33 -7.64
CA ALA A 1019 -19.22 41.94 -8.11
C ALA A 1019 -20.19 42.31 -6.96
N ARG A 1020 -20.09 41.63 -5.81
CA ARG A 1020 -20.85 41.91 -4.59
C ARG A 1020 -20.15 42.89 -3.64
N GLY A 1021 -19.01 43.45 -4.04
CA GLY A 1021 -18.26 44.44 -3.26
C GLY A 1021 -17.42 43.86 -2.12
N HIS A 1022 -17.15 42.55 -2.10
CA HIS A 1022 -16.25 41.97 -1.09
C HIS A 1022 -14.78 42.27 -1.42
N GLU A 1023 -14.06 42.86 -0.47
CA GLU A 1023 -12.60 43.10 -0.55
C GLU A 1023 -11.77 41.97 0.09
N LEU A 1024 -12.42 40.88 0.52
CA LEU A 1024 -11.78 39.71 1.12
C LEU A 1024 -10.62 39.18 0.26
N PRO A 1025 -9.42 38.95 0.83
CA PRO A 1025 -8.33 38.32 0.10
C PRO A 1025 -8.70 36.93 -0.42
N VAL A 1026 -8.45 36.68 -1.69
CA VAL A 1026 -8.67 35.38 -2.33
C VAL A 1026 -7.37 34.90 -2.95
N TRP A 1027 -6.91 33.71 -2.56
CA TRP A 1027 -5.78 33.02 -3.16
C TRP A 1027 -6.27 31.85 -4.01
N GLY A 1028 -5.87 31.85 -5.28
CA GLY A 1028 -6.03 30.68 -6.16
C GLY A 1028 -5.09 29.57 -5.71
N PHE A 1029 -5.53 28.31 -5.74
CA PHE A 1029 -4.71 27.16 -5.38
C PHE A 1029 -4.77 26.09 -6.47
N THR A 1030 -3.82 26.12 -7.40
CA THR A 1030 -3.88 25.32 -8.64
C THR A 1030 -2.79 24.25 -8.70
N ALA A 1031 -3.06 23.17 -9.44
CA ALA A 1031 -2.08 22.13 -9.79
C ALA A 1031 -1.16 22.50 -10.96
N HIS A 1032 -1.49 23.51 -11.77
CA HIS A 1032 -0.70 23.89 -12.95
C HIS A 1032 0.21 25.09 -12.62
N ALA A 1033 1.52 24.85 -12.52
CA ALA A 1033 2.52 25.86 -12.21
C ALA A 1033 2.96 26.70 -13.43
N LEU A 1034 2.03 27.04 -14.33
CA LEU A 1034 2.30 27.83 -15.53
C LEU A 1034 2.12 29.33 -15.23
N PRO A 1035 3.01 30.23 -15.69
CA PRO A 1035 2.88 31.69 -15.47
C PRO A 1035 1.52 32.26 -15.89
N ARG A 1036 0.93 31.70 -16.95
CA ARG A 1036 -0.39 32.05 -17.47
C ARG A 1036 -1.53 31.85 -16.46
N GLU A 1037 -1.42 30.85 -15.57
CA GLU A 1037 -2.46 30.61 -14.55
C GLU A 1037 -2.47 31.70 -13.48
N ARG A 1038 -1.29 32.21 -13.10
CA ARG A 1038 -1.19 33.35 -12.18
C ARG A 1038 -1.81 34.61 -12.79
N GLU A 1039 -1.56 34.87 -14.08
CA GLU A 1039 -2.19 35.97 -14.81
C GLU A 1039 -3.72 35.83 -14.86
N LEU A 1040 -4.23 34.62 -15.09
CA LEU A 1040 -5.67 34.34 -15.07
C LEU A 1040 -6.29 34.54 -13.68
N CYS A 1041 -5.59 34.16 -12.61
CA CYS A 1041 -6.03 34.37 -11.22
C CYS A 1041 -6.16 35.86 -10.90
N LEU A 1042 -5.13 36.64 -11.23
CA LEU A 1042 -5.12 38.09 -11.02
C LEU A 1042 -6.19 38.78 -11.87
N ALA A 1043 -6.36 38.38 -13.14
CA ALA A 1043 -7.39 38.91 -14.03
C ALA A 1043 -8.83 38.61 -13.52
N ALA A 1044 -9.03 37.51 -12.78
CA ALA A 1044 -10.31 37.19 -12.15
C ALA A 1044 -10.56 37.96 -10.84
N GLY A 1045 -9.58 38.71 -10.34
CA GLY A 1045 -9.66 39.51 -9.12
C GLY A 1045 -9.10 38.83 -7.86
N MET A 1046 -8.33 37.74 -8.01
CA MET A 1046 -7.61 37.11 -6.89
C MET A 1046 -6.39 37.94 -6.47
N ASN A 1047 -5.98 37.81 -5.22
CA ASN A 1047 -4.87 38.55 -4.63
C ASN A 1047 -3.53 37.82 -4.80
N ASP A 1048 -3.54 36.49 -4.84
CA ASP A 1048 -2.35 35.70 -5.15
C ASP A 1048 -2.73 34.32 -5.70
N CYS A 1049 -1.73 33.57 -6.17
CA CYS A 1049 -1.86 32.21 -6.65
C CYS A 1049 -0.82 31.31 -5.99
N LEU A 1050 -1.29 30.39 -5.17
CA LEU A 1050 -0.53 29.29 -4.59
C LEU A 1050 -0.55 28.07 -5.53
N PHE A 1051 0.51 27.28 -5.49
CA PHE A 1051 0.68 26.11 -6.36
C PHE A 1051 0.72 24.83 -5.52
N LYS A 1052 0.03 23.79 -5.99
CA LYS A 1052 0.05 22.44 -5.43
C LYS A 1052 1.31 21.70 -5.94
N PRO A 1053 2.11 21.04 -5.07
CA PRO A 1053 2.00 20.98 -3.62
C PRO A 1053 2.58 22.23 -2.92
N ILE A 1054 1.99 22.60 -1.79
CA ILE A 1054 2.52 23.63 -0.88
C ILE A 1054 2.93 22.99 0.45
N GLY A 1055 4.23 23.05 0.75
CA GLY A 1055 4.78 22.60 2.02
C GLY A 1055 4.50 23.59 3.16
N LEU A 1056 4.60 23.10 4.40
CA LEU A 1056 4.26 23.84 5.62
C LEU A 1056 5.07 25.15 5.77
N ALA A 1057 6.35 25.14 5.39
CA ALA A 1057 7.23 26.31 5.42
C ALA A 1057 6.80 27.41 4.41
N ARG A 1058 6.42 27.02 3.19
CA ARG A 1058 5.98 27.95 2.15
C ARG A 1058 4.61 28.54 2.45
N LEU A 1059 3.70 27.72 2.97
CA LEU A 1059 2.39 28.16 3.43
C LEU A 1059 2.52 29.16 4.59
N ARG A 1060 3.41 28.89 5.56
CA ARG A 1060 3.74 29.82 6.65
C ARG A 1060 4.29 31.15 6.14
N ALA A 1061 5.18 31.12 5.15
CA ALA A 1061 5.74 32.33 4.55
C ALA A 1061 4.67 33.18 3.84
N ALA A 1062 3.80 32.56 3.03
CA ALA A 1062 2.71 33.25 2.35
C ALA A 1062 1.73 33.89 3.36
N LEU A 1063 1.36 33.18 4.42
CA LEU A 1063 0.47 33.70 5.47
C LEU A 1063 1.11 34.85 6.27
N ALA A 1064 2.44 34.86 6.42
CA ALA A 1064 3.16 35.96 7.06
C ALA A 1064 3.18 37.23 6.20
N GLU A 1065 3.07 37.13 4.87
CA GLU A 1065 2.96 38.29 3.97
C GLU A 1065 1.56 38.90 4.00
N LEU A 1066 0.50 38.09 4.08
CA LEU A 1066 -0.88 38.58 4.17
C LEU A 1066 -1.12 39.47 5.41
N GLY A 1067 -0.48 39.12 6.55
CA GLY A 1067 -0.54 39.92 7.77
C GLY A 1067 0.17 41.29 7.71
N ARG A 1068 0.75 41.68 6.56
CA ARG A 1068 1.30 43.02 6.31
C ARG A 1068 0.34 43.97 5.60
N GLU A 1069 -0.68 43.46 4.90
CA GLU A 1069 -1.62 44.26 4.09
C GLU A 1069 -2.96 44.55 4.79
N ALA A 1070 -3.26 43.87 5.90
CA ALA A 1070 -4.38 44.14 6.80
C ALA A 1070 -3.93 44.96 8.02
#